data_AF-A0A315Y574-F1
#
_entry.id   AF-A0A315Y574-F1
#
_cell.length_a   1.000
_cell.length_b   1.000
_cell.length_c   1.000
_cell.angle_alpha   90.00
_cell.angle_beta   90.00
_cell.angle_gamma   90.00
#
_symmetry.space_group_name_H-M   'P 1'
#
loop_
_entity.id
_entity.type
_entity.pdbx_description
1 polymer ?
#
loop_
_entity_poly.entity_id
_entity_poly.type
_entity_poly.pdbx_seq_one_letter_code
_entity_poly.pdbx_strand_id
1 'polypeptide(L)'
;MDSIGRIAVIVPHISSNTETSFIDVIHRMAEGYGYDTIVISGVINYVDQQLDEVYSKGQTNIYDLILHGGFDGFIFEANIFCSERQRRAILDLLHRRDVPCVVVNYDQPYFPVVSADETILLYLSANHLINEHGCRKLYCIGGTKGHTPSEERINGFRRAMDEAGLPYDESCILYGNYWRDIPHRAALDIAGGRLEKPDGIVCGSDIMAVELCRTLADNGIKVPEDIKVTGCDGSIISQTERVSLTTVAGQERINGFLAFRKLMKILGRDISGGTVSPELIIGESCGCGDKGAISRSSSLSDTREYAGVILSILEQRRTSSQGEIIRRMSECKDLYDVTGTFLGCCYMIPTGIRAELCLCEDWQRDMKDPSVYRRGGLPDRMLLAMEACYEGGEQMKEFMTKDIFPSLTKPHSPRLTVISSLHYKGQILGYVGFTYRKAVHIILDEFYMSWCDAVSSGLNTVWNRMYKDYVNKRIESLSEFAPVLGIYNKRGLISKLMGMMSENSSAELTLTLLSYIKEDKVRYSVPPINSIVNAIRLSDGKAVLASIGDDIIAIARSAENECSEQSLAAEIAQNVTDSYKGAVDIRQERIAVLSCSVAPSDIFGIDEIICGMEDRLKGKMISMSSGTFSYKDQFIAMRDNIFRHPEKEWNIEALTRSMGLSKSHFHRIYKELFGTSCKEDIISSRLEKVKWLLDNTSLTVAKIAEESGYSNTSHFIRQFSSRTGLTPSAYRRKKGQKGK
;
A
#
# COMPACT_ATOMS: atom_id res chain seq x y z
N MET A 1 -20.52 -9.53 -19.25
CA MET A 1 -19.70 -9.58 -20.47
C MET A 1 -18.27 -9.71 -20.01
N ASP A 2 -17.52 -10.66 -20.56
CA ASP A 2 -16.11 -10.81 -20.22
C ASP A 2 -15.28 -9.75 -20.95
N SER A 3 -14.18 -9.32 -20.33
CA SER A 3 -13.22 -8.43 -20.94
C SER A 3 -12.55 -9.10 -22.14
N ILE A 4 -12.44 -8.35 -23.23
CA ILE A 4 -11.87 -8.79 -24.51
C ILE A 4 -10.56 -8.08 -24.85
N GLY A 5 -10.14 -7.10 -24.05
CA GLY A 5 -9.01 -6.25 -24.35
C GLY A 5 -8.85 -5.09 -23.36
N ARG A 6 -7.85 -4.23 -23.59
CA ARG A 6 -7.44 -3.16 -22.68
C ARG A 6 -7.23 -1.84 -23.42
N ILE A 7 -7.89 -0.79 -22.96
CA ILE A 7 -7.65 0.59 -23.39
C ILE A 7 -6.90 1.33 -22.30
N ALA A 8 -5.75 1.90 -22.65
CA ALA A 8 -4.97 2.73 -21.75
C ALA A 8 -5.42 4.19 -21.81
N VAL A 9 -5.59 4.82 -20.65
CA VAL A 9 -5.86 6.25 -20.51
C VAL A 9 -4.68 6.88 -19.79
N ILE A 10 -3.97 7.78 -20.47
CA ILE A 10 -2.74 8.39 -19.96
C ILE A 10 -3.03 9.80 -19.47
N VAL A 11 -2.75 10.04 -18.18
CA VAL A 11 -2.95 11.32 -17.48
C VAL A 11 -1.74 11.60 -16.56
N PRO A 12 -1.47 12.85 -16.15
CA PRO A 12 -0.37 13.15 -15.22
C PRO A 12 -0.76 12.89 -13.77
N HIS A 13 -1.98 13.26 -13.40
CA HIS A 13 -2.51 13.25 -12.04
C HIS A 13 -4.04 13.15 -12.06
N ILE A 14 -4.65 12.85 -10.91
CA ILE A 14 -6.11 12.80 -10.72
C ILE A 14 -6.42 13.47 -9.38
N SER A 15 -6.62 14.80 -9.41
CA SER A 15 -6.82 15.61 -8.20
C SER A 15 -8.19 16.29 -8.15
N SER A 16 -9.00 16.23 -9.21
CA SER A 16 -10.31 16.87 -9.24
C SER A 16 -11.40 15.99 -9.88
N ASN A 17 -12.63 16.47 -9.81
CA ASN A 17 -13.77 15.82 -10.47
C ASN A 17 -13.71 15.93 -12.00
N THR A 18 -12.89 16.82 -12.54
CA THR A 18 -12.65 17.03 -13.97
C THR A 18 -11.98 15.81 -14.59
N GLU A 19 -10.85 15.35 -14.04
CA GLU A 19 -10.14 14.17 -14.55
C GLU A 19 -10.94 12.89 -14.34
N THR A 20 -11.60 12.76 -13.18
CA THR A 20 -12.45 11.58 -12.93
C THR A 20 -13.65 11.53 -13.88
N SER A 21 -14.22 12.67 -14.29
CA SER A 21 -15.30 12.72 -15.28
C SER A 21 -14.84 12.31 -16.69
N PHE A 22 -13.63 12.68 -17.09
CA PHE A 22 -12.98 12.21 -18.32
C PHE A 22 -12.83 10.68 -18.31
N ILE A 23 -12.28 10.14 -17.23
CA ILE A 23 -12.06 8.70 -17.07
C ILE A 23 -13.40 7.95 -17.00
N ASP A 24 -14.40 8.50 -16.31
CA ASP A 24 -15.69 7.86 -16.09
C ASP A 24 -16.46 7.60 -17.40
N VAL A 25 -16.48 8.58 -18.30
CA VAL A 25 -17.15 8.42 -19.59
C VAL A 25 -16.45 7.38 -20.46
N ILE A 26 -15.11 7.40 -20.49
CA ILE A 26 -14.30 6.41 -21.22
C ILE A 26 -14.56 5.03 -20.66
N HIS A 27 -14.53 4.87 -19.34
CA HIS A 27 -14.73 3.59 -18.68
C HIS A 27 -16.13 3.02 -18.95
N ARG A 28 -17.18 3.83 -18.80
CA ARG A 28 -18.56 3.37 -19.08
C ARG A 28 -18.73 2.92 -20.53
N MET A 29 -18.10 3.62 -21.47
CA MET A 29 -18.12 3.20 -22.87
C MET A 29 -17.30 1.93 -23.09
N ALA A 30 -16.07 1.89 -22.57
CA ALA A 30 -15.18 0.73 -22.66
C ALA A 30 -15.85 -0.54 -22.09
N GLU A 31 -16.45 -0.45 -20.91
CA GLU A 31 -17.22 -1.54 -20.28
C GLU A 31 -18.33 -2.05 -21.21
N GLY A 32 -19.08 -1.15 -21.85
CA GLY A 32 -20.13 -1.50 -22.81
C GLY A 32 -19.64 -2.25 -24.06
N TYR A 33 -18.35 -2.11 -24.41
CA TYR A 33 -17.70 -2.81 -25.51
C TYR A 33 -16.78 -3.95 -25.08
N GLY A 34 -16.74 -4.26 -23.77
CA GLY A 34 -15.96 -5.33 -23.19
C GLY A 34 -14.48 -5.00 -22.95
N TYR A 35 -14.07 -3.73 -22.88
CA TYR A 35 -12.66 -3.36 -22.66
C TYR A 35 -12.39 -2.94 -21.22
N ASP A 36 -11.29 -3.42 -20.65
CA ASP A 36 -10.71 -2.84 -19.45
C ASP A 36 -10.22 -1.41 -19.72
N THR A 37 -10.34 -0.56 -18.70
CA THR A 37 -9.80 0.80 -18.69
C THR A 37 -8.62 0.85 -17.73
N ILE A 38 -7.41 1.00 -18.29
CA ILE A 38 -6.17 1.06 -17.51
C ILE A 38 -5.66 2.50 -17.51
N VAL A 39 -5.76 3.17 -16.37
CA VAL A 39 -5.30 4.54 -16.20
C VAL A 39 -3.83 4.53 -15.78
N ILE A 40 -2.96 5.12 -16.60
CA ILE A 40 -1.53 5.25 -16.36
C ILE A 40 -1.26 6.68 -15.87
N SER A 41 -0.84 6.83 -14.61
CA SER A 41 -0.69 8.15 -13.98
C SER A 41 0.63 8.29 -13.24
N GLY A 42 1.32 9.41 -13.47
CA GLY A 42 2.51 9.83 -12.73
C GLY A 42 2.20 10.35 -11.33
N VAL A 43 0.92 10.46 -10.94
CA VAL A 43 0.41 10.98 -9.67
C VAL A 43 0.65 12.49 -9.47
N ILE A 44 1.83 13.01 -9.80
CA ILE A 44 2.16 14.44 -9.80
C ILE A 44 2.32 14.96 -11.24
N ASN A 45 1.80 16.15 -11.47
CA ASN A 45 1.97 16.90 -12.71
C ASN A 45 3.16 17.87 -12.64
N TYR A 46 4.31 17.43 -13.12
CA TYR A 46 5.57 18.18 -12.99
C TYR A 46 5.75 19.25 -14.08
N VAL A 47 6.41 20.35 -13.72
CA VAL A 47 6.98 21.31 -14.69
C VAL A 47 8.36 20.84 -15.15
N ASP A 48 8.85 21.39 -16.28
CA ASP A 48 10.11 20.96 -16.91
C ASP A 48 11.32 20.98 -15.96
N GLN A 49 11.40 21.98 -15.07
CA GLN A 49 12.52 22.13 -14.13
C GLN A 49 12.61 20.99 -13.11
N GLN A 50 11.47 20.36 -12.76
CA GLN A 50 11.39 19.34 -11.72
C GLN A 50 11.61 17.92 -12.27
N LEU A 51 11.42 17.71 -13.57
CA LEU A 51 11.48 16.36 -14.17
C LEU A 51 12.84 15.69 -14.07
N ASP A 52 13.92 16.45 -13.87
CA ASP A 52 15.26 15.87 -13.72
C ASP A 52 15.56 15.35 -12.32
N GLU A 53 14.69 15.68 -11.34
CA GLU A 53 14.79 15.19 -9.99
C GLU A 53 14.62 13.67 -9.92
N VAL A 54 15.37 13.05 -9.00
CA VAL A 54 15.38 11.60 -8.81
C VAL A 54 13.98 11.06 -8.48
N TYR A 55 13.19 11.82 -7.73
CA TYR A 55 11.84 11.45 -7.33
C TYR A 55 10.88 11.46 -8.53
N SER A 56 10.86 12.56 -9.31
CA SER A 56 10.01 12.70 -10.50
C SER A 56 10.33 11.64 -11.56
N LYS A 57 11.62 11.31 -11.77
CA LYS A 57 12.03 10.20 -12.67
C LYS A 57 11.45 8.85 -12.22
N GLY A 58 11.43 8.60 -10.92
CA GLY A 58 10.85 7.40 -10.35
C GLY A 58 9.35 7.29 -10.59
N GLN A 59 8.60 8.37 -10.35
CA GLN A 59 7.14 8.39 -10.57
C GLN A 59 6.77 8.25 -12.05
N THR A 60 7.43 9.03 -12.90
CA THR A 60 7.14 9.08 -14.34
C THR A 60 7.60 7.84 -15.11
N ASN A 61 8.41 6.97 -14.49
CA ASN A 61 8.76 5.66 -15.04
C ASN A 61 7.54 4.80 -15.41
N ILE A 62 6.39 5.04 -14.78
CA ILE A 62 5.17 4.28 -15.08
C ILE A 62 4.74 4.37 -16.55
N TYR A 63 5.08 5.47 -17.25
CA TYR A 63 4.78 5.62 -18.68
C TYR A 63 5.55 4.64 -19.57
N ASP A 64 6.60 4.01 -19.06
CA ASP A 64 7.29 2.92 -19.76
C ASP A 64 6.36 1.72 -20.01
N LEU A 65 5.28 1.58 -19.23
CA LEU A 65 4.24 0.58 -19.48
C LEU A 65 3.61 0.74 -20.89
N ILE A 66 3.68 1.92 -21.52
CA ILE A 66 3.29 2.10 -22.93
C ILE A 66 4.07 1.12 -23.84
N LEU A 67 5.37 0.94 -23.58
CA LEU A 67 6.28 0.07 -24.35
C LEU A 67 6.26 -1.40 -23.95
N HIS A 68 5.70 -1.74 -22.79
CA HIS A 68 5.74 -3.12 -22.27
C HIS A 68 4.36 -3.76 -22.08
N GLY A 69 3.34 -2.95 -21.77
CA GLY A 69 1.96 -3.39 -21.58
C GLY A 69 1.27 -3.78 -22.90
N GLY A 70 0.43 -4.81 -22.84
CA GLY A 70 -0.41 -5.27 -23.93
C GLY A 70 -1.73 -4.50 -23.94
N PHE A 71 -1.79 -3.46 -24.76
CA PHE A 71 -2.94 -2.57 -24.95
C PHE A 71 -3.45 -2.67 -26.39
N ASP A 72 -4.77 -2.57 -26.55
CA ASP A 72 -5.42 -2.51 -27.87
C ASP A 72 -5.57 -1.07 -28.37
N GLY A 73 -5.51 -0.09 -27.47
CA GLY A 73 -5.61 1.31 -27.83
C GLY A 73 -5.22 2.25 -26.69
N PHE A 74 -4.81 3.46 -27.06
CA PHE A 74 -4.42 4.53 -26.13
C PHE A 74 -5.31 5.77 -26.31
N ILE A 75 -5.65 6.38 -25.18
CA ILE A 75 -6.19 7.74 -25.10
C ILE A 75 -5.22 8.56 -24.26
N PHE A 76 -4.66 9.61 -24.84
CA PHE A 76 -3.69 10.48 -24.18
C PHE A 76 -4.25 11.89 -24.01
N GLU A 77 -4.59 12.26 -22.77
CA GLU A 77 -4.99 13.62 -22.43
C GLU A 77 -3.74 14.45 -22.21
N ALA A 78 -3.21 15.01 -23.30
CA ALA A 78 -1.90 15.63 -23.32
C ALA A 78 -1.90 17.07 -22.81
N ASN A 79 -3.02 17.80 -22.96
CA ASN A 79 -3.10 19.21 -22.61
C ASN A 79 -2.93 19.46 -21.11
N ILE A 80 -3.39 18.53 -20.28
CA ILE A 80 -3.31 18.66 -18.83
C ILE A 80 -1.90 18.41 -18.26
N PHE A 81 -0.92 18.00 -19.07
CA PHE A 81 0.47 17.89 -18.62
C PHE A 81 1.12 19.27 -18.58
N CYS A 82 1.73 19.65 -17.46
CA CYS A 82 2.42 20.94 -17.33
C CYS A 82 3.72 21.00 -18.14
N SER A 83 4.42 19.88 -18.30
CA SER A 83 5.69 19.79 -19.00
C SER A 83 5.53 19.43 -20.48
N GLU A 84 6.04 20.29 -21.36
CA GLU A 84 6.16 20.02 -22.79
C GLU A 84 7.15 18.87 -23.05
N ARG A 85 8.25 18.80 -22.29
CA ARG A 85 9.24 17.72 -22.42
C ARG A 85 8.62 16.35 -22.13
N GLN A 86 7.79 16.25 -21.10
CA GLN A 86 7.11 15.01 -20.75
C GLN A 86 6.03 14.63 -21.77
N ARG A 87 5.24 15.60 -22.27
CA ARG A 87 4.29 15.36 -23.37
C ARG A 87 4.99 14.73 -24.57
N ARG A 88 6.10 15.32 -25.01
CA ARG A 88 6.89 14.80 -26.14
C ARG A 88 7.45 13.41 -25.86
N ALA A 89 8.01 13.18 -24.67
CA ALA A 89 8.51 11.86 -24.29
C ALA A 89 7.42 10.79 -24.36
N ILE A 90 6.21 11.07 -23.87
CA ILE A 90 5.07 10.14 -23.94
C ILE A 90 4.63 9.92 -25.40
N LEU A 91 4.55 10.98 -26.22
CA LEU A 91 4.25 10.85 -27.65
C LEU A 91 5.27 9.98 -28.38
N ASP A 92 6.56 10.11 -28.05
CA ASP A 92 7.62 9.29 -28.64
C ASP A 92 7.47 7.81 -28.23
N LEU A 93 7.11 7.53 -26.97
CA LEU A 93 6.81 6.16 -26.51
C LEU A 93 5.61 5.57 -27.25
N LEU A 94 4.54 6.36 -27.41
CA LEU A 94 3.35 5.96 -28.15
C LEU A 94 3.67 5.73 -29.63
N HIS A 95 4.49 6.57 -30.26
CA HIS A 95 4.81 6.46 -31.69
C HIS A 95 5.69 5.25 -32.01
N ARG A 96 6.49 4.79 -31.03
CA ARG A 96 7.25 3.54 -31.13
C ARG A 96 6.37 2.29 -31.02
N ARG A 97 5.09 2.43 -30.64
CA ARG A 97 4.12 1.33 -30.60
C ARG A 97 3.23 1.35 -31.84
N ASP A 98 3.05 0.18 -32.42
CA ASP A 98 2.07 -0.04 -33.49
C ASP A 98 0.69 -0.35 -32.90
N VAL A 99 0.17 0.60 -32.10
CA VAL A 99 -1.13 0.50 -31.42
C VAL A 99 -1.90 1.80 -31.63
N PRO A 100 -3.19 1.76 -32.01
CA PRO A 100 -3.99 2.96 -32.19
C PRO A 100 -3.98 3.89 -30.97
N CYS A 101 -3.76 5.18 -31.21
CA CYS A 101 -3.77 6.21 -30.18
C CYS A 101 -4.61 7.40 -30.64
N VAL A 102 -5.32 8.02 -29.69
CA VAL A 102 -6.00 9.31 -29.86
C VAL A 102 -5.46 10.29 -28.82
N VAL A 103 -5.06 11.47 -29.28
CA VAL A 103 -4.57 12.55 -28.42
C VAL A 103 -5.69 13.55 -28.22
N VAL A 104 -5.78 14.12 -27.02
CA VAL A 104 -6.83 15.06 -26.67
C VAL A 104 -6.23 16.44 -26.37
N ASN A 105 -6.87 17.49 -26.93
CA ASN A 105 -6.57 18.90 -26.71
C ASN A 105 -5.11 19.34 -26.95
N TYR A 106 -4.36 18.62 -27.79
CA TYR A 106 -2.95 18.94 -28.06
C TYR A 106 -2.59 18.64 -29.51
N ASP A 107 -2.22 19.67 -30.25
CA ASP A 107 -1.85 19.55 -31.66
C ASP A 107 -0.46 18.90 -31.81
N GLN A 108 -0.39 17.85 -32.63
CA GLN A 108 0.81 17.07 -32.88
C GLN A 108 0.69 16.25 -34.18
N PRO A 109 1.82 15.85 -34.81
CA PRO A 109 1.80 15.31 -36.18
C PRO A 109 1.55 13.80 -36.31
N TYR A 110 1.57 13.03 -35.23
CA TYR A 110 1.62 11.56 -35.25
C TYR A 110 0.26 10.89 -35.13
N PHE A 111 -0.66 11.43 -34.33
CA PHE A 111 -1.93 10.79 -33.99
C PHE A 111 -3.14 11.67 -34.30
N PRO A 112 -4.34 11.09 -34.48
CA PRO A 112 -5.57 11.88 -34.52
C PRO A 112 -5.78 12.65 -33.22
N VAL A 113 -6.07 13.95 -33.35
CA VAL A 113 -6.40 14.83 -32.23
C VAL A 113 -7.91 15.02 -32.15
N VAL A 114 -8.45 15.05 -30.94
CA VAL A 114 -9.81 15.49 -30.66
C VAL A 114 -9.79 16.64 -29.67
N SER A 115 -10.64 17.63 -29.91
CA SER A 115 -10.88 18.75 -29.00
C SER A 115 -12.37 19.07 -29.04
N ALA A 116 -13.00 19.20 -27.88
CA ALA A 116 -14.38 19.65 -27.81
C ALA A 116 -14.46 21.18 -27.94
N ASP A 117 -15.50 21.68 -28.59
CA ASP A 117 -15.78 23.12 -28.71
C ASP A 117 -15.96 23.75 -27.32
N GLU A 118 -15.16 24.76 -26.98
CA GLU A 118 -15.27 25.48 -25.71
C GLU A 118 -16.19 26.70 -25.79
N THR A 119 -16.63 27.11 -26.99
CA THR A 119 -17.53 28.26 -27.21
C THR A 119 -18.84 28.10 -26.44
N ILE A 120 -19.35 26.88 -26.37
CA ILE A 120 -20.61 26.58 -25.69
C ILE A 120 -20.56 26.86 -24.17
N LEU A 121 -19.37 26.84 -23.55
CA LEU A 121 -19.22 26.93 -22.10
C LEU A 121 -19.69 28.28 -21.56
N LEU A 122 -19.09 29.39 -22.01
CA LEU A 122 -19.52 30.72 -21.55
C LEU A 122 -20.77 31.20 -22.27
N TYR A 123 -21.11 30.64 -23.44
CA TYR A 123 -22.39 30.89 -24.07
C TYR A 123 -23.54 30.50 -23.14
N LEU A 124 -23.53 29.29 -22.57
CA LEU A 124 -24.60 28.82 -21.68
C LEU A 124 -24.71 29.69 -20.42
N SER A 125 -23.58 30.08 -19.81
CA SER A 125 -23.56 30.95 -18.63
C SER A 125 -24.11 32.36 -18.94
N ALA A 126 -23.63 32.99 -20.02
CA ALA A 126 -24.09 34.32 -20.43
C ALA A 126 -25.56 34.31 -20.84
N ASN A 127 -25.96 33.35 -21.67
CA ASN A 127 -27.34 33.18 -22.13
C ASN A 127 -28.31 32.96 -20.95
N HIS A 128 -27.89 32.24 -19.91
CA HIS A 128 -28.66 32.09 -18.68
C HIS A 128 -28.89 33.43 -17.96
N LEU A 129 -27.82 34.22 -17.76
CA LEU A 129 -27.94 35.54 -17.12
C LEU A 129 -28.82 36.50 -17.95
N ILE A 130 -28.71 36.47 -19.27
CA ILE A 130 -29.46 37.36 -20.16
C ILE A 130 -30.96 37.01 -20.18
N ASN A 131 -31.29 35.73 -20.34
CA ASN A 131 -32.67 35.30 -20.61
C ASN A 131 -33.47 34.99 -19.34
N GLU A 132 -32.85 34.33 -18.36
CA GLU A 132 -33.56 33.94 -17.12
C GLU A 132 -33.56 35.06 -16.09
N HIS A 133 -32.54 35.93 -16.10
CA HIS A 133 -32.37 37.00 -15.11
C HIS A 133 -32.52 38.41 -15.67
N GLY A 134 -32.66 38.54 -16.98
CA GLY A 134 -32.80 39.84 -17.63
C GLY A 134 -31.56 40.73 -17.55
N CYS A 135 -30.38 40.17 -17.27
CA CYS A 135 -29.13 40.94 -17.23
C CYS A 135 -28.85 41.57 -18.59
N ARG A 136 -28.32 42.80 -18.58
CA ARG A 136 -28.02 43.60 -19.78
C ARG A 136 -26.58 44.08 -19.82
N LYS A 137 -26.01 44.44 -18.67
CA LYS A 137 -24.59 44.80 -18.52
C LYS A 137 -23.82 43.64 -17.90
N LEU A 138 -23.06 42.93 -18.72
CA LEU A 138 -22.26 41.78 -18.28
C LEU A 138 -20.77 42.02 -18.48
N TYR A 139 -19.95 41.56 -17.55
CA TYR A 139 -18.51 41.40 -17.75
C TYR A 139 -18.14 39.93 -17.89
N CYS A 140 -17.05 39.67 -18.61
CA CYS A 140 -16.47 38.34 -18.79
C CYS A 140 -15.06 38.32 -18.22
N ILE A 141 -14.76 37.40 -17.32
CA ILE A 141 -13.38 37.16 -16.83
C ILE A 141 -12.86 35.91 -17.51
N GLY A 142 -11.91 36.08 -18.44
CA GLY A 142 -11.34 35.01 -19.25
C GLY A 142 -9.98 34.52 -18.76
N GLY A 143 -9.42 33.56 -19.50
CA GLY A 143 -8.06 33.08 -19.32
C GLY A 143 -7.02 33.98 -19.96
N THR A 144 -5.92 33.38 -20.39
CA THR A 144 -4.79 34.09 -20.98
C THR A 144 -5.09 34.56 -22.40
N LYS A 145 -4.87 35.86 -22.64
CA LYS A 145 -5.12 36.49 -23.94
C LYS A 145 -4.30 35.83 -25.05
N GLY A 146 -4.96 35.55 -26.18
CA GLY A 146 -4.35 34.91 -27.34
C GLY A 146 -4.15 33.39 -27.23
N HIS A 147 -4.53 32.77 -26.11
CA HIS A 147 -4.56 31.32 -25.99
C HIS A 147 -5.88 30.77 -26.54
N THR A 148 -5.83 29.85 -27.50
CA THR A 148 -7.00 29.38 -28.27
C THR A 148 -8.19 28.96 -27.39
N PRO A 149 -8.04 28.07 -26.38
CA PRO A 149 -9.15 27.69 -25.50
C PRO A 149 -9.79 28.90 -24.77
N SER A 150 -8.96 29.85 -24.32
CA SER A 150 -9.47 31.06 -23.67
C SER A 150 -10.27 31.94 -24.62
N GLU A 151 -9.79 32.10 -25.85
CA GLU A 151 -10.51 32.90 -26.86
C GLU A 151 -11.80 32.21 -27.29
N GLU A 152 -11.82 30.88 -27.43
CA GLU A 152 -13.05 30.11 -27.73
C GLU A 152 -14.10 30.30 -26.64
N ARG A 153 -13.74 30.15 -25.36
CA ARG A 153 -14.64 30.44 -24.24
C ARG A 153 -15.20 31.87 -24.31
N ILE A 154 -14.34 32.87 -24.49
CA ILE A 154 -14.77 34.28 -24.58
C ILE A 154 -15.67 34.51 -25.80
N ASN A 155 -15.41 33.86 -26.93
CA ASN A 155 -16.27 33.93 -28.10
C ASN A 155 -17.68 33.39 -27.82
N GLY A 156 -17.81 32.43 -26.90
CA GLY A 156 -19.09 32.00 -26.36
C GLY A 156 -19.89 33.12 -25.69
N PHE A 157 -19.23 33.89 -24.83
CA PHE A 157 -19.80 35.08 -24.20
C PHE A 157 -20.20 36.13 -25.25
N ARG A 158 -19.28 36.47 -26.18
CA ARG A 158 -19.52 37.42 -27.28
C ARG A 158 -20.75 37.03 -28.08
N ARG A 159 -20.82 35.76 -28.49
CA ARG A 159 -21.95 35.20 -29.22
C ARG A 159 -23.29 35.35 -28.48
N ALA A 160 -23.33 35.07 -27.18
CA ALA A 160 -24.56 35.23 -26.40
C ALA A 160 -25.01 36.70 -26.31
N MET A 161 -24.07 37.63 -26.18
CA MET A 161 -24.36 39.07 -26.18
C MET A 161 -24.87 39.54 -27.55
N ASP A 162 -24.23 39.10 -28.64
CA ASP A 162 -24.60 39.42 -30.02
C ASP A 162 -26.00 38.89 -30.37
N GLU A 163 -26.31 37.62 -30.04
CA GLU A 163 -27.62 37.01 -30.26
C GLU A 163 -28.74 37.72 -29.49
N ALA A 164 -28.42 38.31 -28.32
CA ALA A 164 -29.35 39.09 -27.51
C ALA A 164 -29.43 40.57 -27.91
N GLY A 165 -28.59 41.04 -28.85
CA GLY A 165 -28.51 42.44 -29.27
C GLY A 165 -28.00 43.38 -28.17
N LEU A 166 -27.17 42.88 -27.24
CA LEU A 166 -26.63 43.65 -26.12
C LEU A 166 -25.27 44.26 -26.47
N PRO A 167 -25.05 45.56 -26.21
CA PRO A 167 -23.76 46.18 -26.45
C PRO A 167 -22.73 45.70 -25.42
N TYR A 168 -21.53 45.40 -25.91
CA TYR A 168 -20.33 45.21 -25.10
C TYR A 168 -19.14 45.78 -25.86
N ASP A 169 -18.08 46.11 -25.14
CA ASP A 169 -16.78 46.45 -25.72
C ASP A 169 -15.68 45.63 -25.04
N GLU A 170 -14.44 45.80 -25.51
CA GLU A 170 -13.29 45.06 -24.98
C GLU A 170 -12.99 45.38 -23.51
N SER A 171 -13.50 46.49 -22.95
CA SER A 171 -13.34 46.79 -21.51
C SER A 171 -14.20 45.89 -20.62
N CYS A 172 -15.25 45.26 -21.18
CA CYS A 172 -16.04 44.25 -20.49
C CYS A 172 -15.32 42.89 -20.36
N ILE A 173 -14.19 42.70 -21.04
CA ILE A 173 -13.43 41.44 -21.06
C ILE A 173 -12.15 41.60 -20.24
N LEU A 174 -12.10 40.90 -19.12
CA LEU A 174 -10.96 40.91 -18.20
C LEU A 174 -10.15 39.63 -18.39
N TYR A 175 -9.01 39.74 -19.07
CA TYR A 175 -8.11 38.62 -19.29
C TYR A 175 -7.26 38.32 -18.05
N GLY A 176 -7.06 37.02 -17.77
CA GLY A 176 -6.28 36.54 -16.64
C GLY A 176 -5.51 35.25 -16.93
N ASN A 177 -5.43 34.39 -15.93
CA ASN A 177 -4.68 33.13 -15.94
C ASN A 177 -5.46 32.00 -15.26
N TYR A 178 -6.80 32.09 -15.27
CA TYR A 178 -7.71 31.17 -14.56
C TYR A 178 -7.48 31.11 -13.03
N TRP A 179 -6.84 32.14 -12.47
CA TRP A 179 -6.50 32.23 -11.04
C TRP A 179 -7.11 33.47 -10.37
N ARG A 180 -6.77 33.65 -9.10
CA ARG A 180 -7.42 34.57 -8.15
C ARG A 180 -7.12 36.05 -8.37
N ASP A 181 -6.02 36.38 -9.06
CA ASP A 181 -5.51 37.76 -9.10
C ASP A 181 -6.47 38.74 -9.80
N ILE A 182 -6.95 38.37 -10.99
CA ILE A 182 -7.88 39.19 -11.79
C ILE A 182 -9.28 39.31 -11.16
N PRO A 183 -9.95 38.23 -10.73
CA PRO A 183 -11.27 38.34 -10.09
C PRO A 183 -11.21 39.14 -8.79
N HIS A 184 -10.18 38.95 -7.97
CA HIS A 184 -9.98 39.75 -6.75
C HIS A 184 -9.86 41.25 -7.07
N ARG A 185 -9.02 41.61 -8.05
CA ARG A 185 -8.87 43.00 -8.48
C ARG A 185 -10.17 43.56 -9.05
N ALA A 186 -10.88 42.80 -9.88
CA ALA A 186 -12.15 43.22 -10.46
C ALA A 186 -13.20 43.53 -9.39
N ALA A 187 -13.33 42.68 -8.36
CA ALA A 187 -14.22 42.93 -7.22
C ALA A 187 -13.86 44.22 -6.48
N LEU A 188 -12.58 44.45 -6.19
CA LEU A 188 -12.13 45.69 -5.53
C LEU A 188 -12.36 46.93 -6.38
N ASP A 189 -12.12 46.84 -7.69
CA ASP A 189 -12.34 47.95 -8.61
C ASP A 189 -13.85 48.27 -8.73
N ILE A 190 -14.73 47.27 -8.68
CA ILE A 190 -16.19 47.47 -8.62
C ILE A 190 -16.61 48.08 -7.28
N ALA A 191 -16.15 47.53 -6.16
CA ALA A 191 -16.49 48.03 -4.83
C ALA A 191 -15.98 49.46 -4.58
N GLY A 192 -14.81 49.79 -5.13
CA GLY A 192 -14.22 51.13 -5.08
C GLY A 192 -14.76 52.10 -6.14
N GLY A 193 -15.67 51.66 -7.03
CA GLY A 193 -16.28 52.48 -8.08
C GLY A 193 -15.34 52.84 -9.25
N ARG A 194 -14.19 52.17 -9.39
CA ARG A 194 -13.30 52.31 -10.56
C ARG A 194 -13.83 51.58 -11.79
N LEU A 195 -14.50 50.45 -11.57
CA LEU A 195 -15.28 49.75 -12.57
C LEU A 195 -16.76 49.95 -12.26
N GLU A 196 -17.54 50.28 -13.28
CA GLU A 196 -18.99 50.40 -13.14
C GLU A 196 -19.59 49.03 -12.79
N LYS A 197 -20.56 49.02 -11.86
CA LYS A 197 -21.22 47.80 -11.38
C LYS A 197 -22.02 47.13 -12.51
N PRO A 198 -21.71 45.88 -12.91
CA PRO A 198 -22.50 45.12 -13.88
C PRO A 198 -23.70 44.43 -13.22
N ASP A 199 -24.66 43.98 -14.04
CA ASP A 199 -25.76 43.11 -13.59
C ASP A 199 -25.27 41.70 -13.25
N GLY A 200 -24.21 41.27 -13.94
CA GLY A 200 -23.59 39.98 -13.71
C GLY A 200 -22.22 39.82 -14.34
N ILE A 201 -21.48 38.81 -13.87
CA ILE A 201 -20.12 38.50 -14.31
C ILE A 201 -20.05 37.01 -14.67
N VAL A 202 -19.55 36.73 -15.87
CA VAL A 202 -19.32 35.38 -16.40
C VAL A 202 -17.84 35.06 -16.27
N CYS A 203 -17.49 34.07 -15.45
CA CYS A 203 -16.10 33.67 -15.22
C CYS A 203 -15.74 32.42 -16.01
N GLY A 204 -14.54 32.43 -16.59
CA GLY A 204 -13.94 31.37 -17.38
C GLY A 204 -13.55 30.10 -16.60
N SER A 205 -13.60 30.14 -15.26
CA SER A 205 -13.42 28.99 -14.37
C SER A 205 -14.10 29.23 -13.01
N ASP A 206 -14.41 28.15 -12.30
CA ASP A 206 -15.06 28.20 -10.99
C ASP A 206 -14.17 28.80 -9.92
N ILE A 207 -12.84 28.58 -9.99
CA ILE A 207 -11.88 29.18 -9.06
C ILE A 207 -11.93 30.71 -9.14
N MET A 208 -12.04 31.27 -10.35
CA MET A 208 -12.16 32.71 -10.52
C MET A 208 -13.48 33.24 -9.97
N ALA A 209 -14.57 32.53 -10.22
CA ALA A 209 -15.90 32.91 -9.75
C ALA A 209 -16.01 32.87 -8.22
N VAL A 210 -15.45 31.84 -7.57
CA VAL A 210 -15.41 31.72 -6.11
C VAL A 210 -14.63 32.86 -5.49
N GLU A 211 -13.44 33.18 -6.00
CA GLU A 211 -12.65 34.31 -5.52
C GLU A 211 -13.42 35.63 -5.68
N LEU A 212 -14.03 35.85 -6.85
CA LEU A 212 -14.84 37.03 -7.12
C LEU A 212 -15.98 37.16 -6.10
N CYS A 213 -16.74 36.09 -5.87
CA CYS A 213 -17.83 36.07 -4.88
C CYS A 213 -17.35 36.42 -3.47
N ARG A 214 -16.21 35.85 -3.03
CA ARG A 214 -15.62 36.13 -1.72
C ARG A 214 -15.22 37.60 -1.59
N THR A 215 -14.45 38.11 -2.54
CA THR A 215 -13.96 39.50 -2.49
C THR A 215 -15.12 40.51 -2.60
N LEU A 216 -16.15 40.25 -3.41
CA LEU A 216 -17.35 41.09 -3.47
C LEU A 216 -18.06 41.13 -2.10
N ALA A 217 -18.28 39.97 -1.48
CA ALA A 217 -18.94 39.85 -0.19
C ALA A 217 -18.17 40.57 0.94
N ASP A 218 -16.84 40.40 0.98
CA ASP A 218 -15.96 41.04 1.95
C ASP A 218 -15.99 42.58 1.84
N ASN A 219 -16.34 43.10 0.67
CA ASN A 219 -16.48 44.53 0.39
C ASN A 219 -17.95 45.00 0.33
N GLY A 220 -18.87 44.22 0.90
CA GLY A 220 -20.26 44.62 1.11
C GLY A 220 -21.17 44.52 -0.12
N ILE A 221 -20.71 43.89 -1.21
CA ILE A 221 -21.52 43.62 -2.40
C ILE A 221 -22.11 42.21 -2.30
N LYS A 222 -23.44 42.09 -2.39
CA LYS A 222 -24.14 40.80 -2.23
C LYS A 222 -24.22 40.02 -3.54
N VAL A 223 -23.84 38.76 -3.50
CA VAL A 223 -24.09 37.80 -4.59
C VAL A 223 -25.22 36.88 -4.12
N PRO A 224 -26.36 36.76 -4.84
CA PRO A 224 -26.65 37.28 -6.18
C PRO A 224 -27.37 38.65 -6.23
N GLU A 225 -27.77 39.25 -5.11
CA GLU A 225 -28.71 40.39 -5.09
C GLU A 225 -28.20 41.64 -5.79
N ASP A 226 -26.90 41.94 -5.63
CA ASP A 226 -26.26 43.10 -6.23
C ASP A 226 -25.62 42.77 -7.58
N ILE A 227 -24.95 41.62 -7.67
CA ILE A 227 -24.25 41.15 -8.87
C ILE A 227 -24.43 39.64 -8.95
N LYS A 228 -24.89 39.13 -10.10
CA LYS A 228 -24.95 37.70 -10.37
C LYS A 228 -23.60 37.19 -10.87
N VAL A 229 -23.18 36.01 -10.41
CA VAL A 229 -21.89 35.42 -10.82
C VAL A 229 -22.12 34.03 -11.35
N THR A 230 -21.45 33.69 -12.46
CA THR A 230 -21.40 32.33 -13.01
C THR A 230 -19.97 31.89 -13.22
N GLY A 231 -19.72 30.59 -13.01
CA GLY A 231 -18.45 29.96 -13.32
C GLY A 231 -18.50 29.06 -14.54
N CYS A 232 -17.45 28.26 -14.64
CA CYS A 232 -17.21 27.25 -15.67
C CYS A 232 -16.35 26.16 -15.03
N ASP A 233 -16.52 24.90 -15.43
CA ASP A 233 -15.78 23.69 -15.03
C ASP A 233 -16.56 22.73 -14.11
N GLY A 234 -17.52 23.20 -13.30
CA GLY A 234 -18.30 22.33 -12.41
C GLY A 234 -17.50 21.73 -11.26
N SER A 235 -16.46 22.42 -10.80
CA SER A 235 -15.54 21.98 -9.75
C SER A 235 -16.25 21.80 -8.40
N ILE A 236 -15.77 20.88 -7.55
CA ILE A 236 -16.37 20.66 -6.22
C ILE A 236 -16.36 21.91 -5.34
N ILE A 237 -15.34 22.77 -5.48
CA ILE A 237 -15.25 24.03 -4.73
C ILE A 237 -16.45 24.93 -5.00
N SER A 238 -17.02 24.87 -6.21
CA SER A 238 -18.21 25.63 -6.60
C SER A 238 -19.43 25.35 -5.71
N GLN A 239 -19.51 24.17 -5.08
CA GLN A 239 -20.66 23.74 -4.28
C GLN A 239 -20.44 23.80 -2.76
N THR A 240 -19.19 23.97 -2.32
CA THR A 240 -18.83 23.96 -0.89
C THR A 240 -18.64 25.36 -0.30
N GLU A 241 -18.77 26.40 -1.11
CA GLU A 241 -18.72 27.80 -0.67
C GLU A 241 -20.00 28.26 0.03
N ARG A 242 -19.87 29.42 0.70
CA ARG A 242 -20.98 30.12 1.38
C ARG A 242 -22.17 30.37 0.44
N VAL A 243 -21.88 30.71 -0.81
CA VAL A 243 -22.87 30.82 -1.90
C VAL A 243 -22.52 29.75 -2.91
N SER A 244 -23.41 28.77 -3.15
CA SER A 244 -23.14 27.78 -4.19
C SER A 244 -23.15 28.45 -5.56
N LEU A 245 -22.21 28.07 -6.40
CA LEU A 245 -21.98 28.72 -7.68
C LEU A 245 -22.80 28.04 -8.79
N THR A 246 -23.41 28.87 -9.63
CA THR A 246 -23.98 28.47 -10.93
C THR A 246 -22.86 28.34 -11.95
N THR A 247 -22.72 27.19 -12.59
CA THR A 247 -21.55 26.87 -13.41
C THR A 247 -21.90 25.92 -14.55
N VAL A 248 -21.11 25.90 -15.61
CA VAL A 248 -21.25 24.96 -16.72
C VAL A 248 -20.21 23.85 -16.60
N ALA A 249 -20.68 22.60 -16.62
CA ALA A 249 -19.86 21.41 -16.43
C ALA A 249 -19.98 20.44 -17.60
N GLY A 250 -19.05 19.49 -17.69
CA GLY A 250 -19.16 18.35 -18.59
C GLY A 250 -18.25 18.38 -19.82
N GLN A 251 -17.41 19.41 -20.00
CA GLN A 251 -16.48 19.49 -21.13
C GLN A 251 -15.59 18.24 -21.23
N GLU A 252 -15.03 17.78 -20.11
CA GLU A 252 -14.18 16.59 -20.09
C GLU A 252 -14.93 15.29 -20.40
N ARG A 253 -16.24 15.25 -20.11
CA ARG A 253 -17.07 14.11 -20.54
C ARG A 253 -17.23 14.09 -22.06
N ILE A 254 -17.22 15.25 -22.71
CA ILE A 254 -17.27 15.36 -24.17
C ILE A 254 -15.93 14.96 -24.76
N ASN A 255 -14.82 15.47 -24.22
CA ASN A 255 -13.47 15.08 -24.64
C ASN A 255 -13.27 13.56 -24.55
N GLY A 256 -13.61 12.95 -23.42
CA GLY A 256 -13.51 11.50 -23.25
C GLY A 256 -14.43 10.72 -24.20
N PHE A 257 -15.67 11.18 -24.43
CA PHE A 257 -16.59 10.60 -25.40
C PHE A 257 -16.04 10.65 -26.83
N LEU A 258 -15.55 11.82 -27.27
CA LEU A 258 -15.00 12.02 -28.60
C LEU A 258 -13.73 11.18 -28.80
N ALA A 259 -12.85 11.12 -27.80
CA ALA A 259 -11.62 10.35 -27.82
C ALA A 259 -11.90 8.86 -27.98
N PHE A 260 -12.76 8.30 -27.12
CA PHE A 260 -13.12 6.88 -27.17
C PHE A 260 -13.83 6.53 -28.49
N ARG A 261 -14.76 7.39 -28.94
CA ARG A 261 -15.45 7.20 -30.23
C ARG A 261 -14.47 7.18 -31.41
N LYS A 262 -13.51 8.10 -31.42
CA LYS A 262 -12.47 8.16 -32.45
C LYS A 262 -11.59 6.91 -32.41
N LEU A 263 -11.18 6.46 -31.23
CA LEU A 263 -10.35 5.28 -31.04
C LEU A 263 -11.06 4.01 -31.53
N MET A 264 -12.32 3.81 -31.15
CA MET A 264 -13.09 2.64 -31.58
C MET A 264 -13.31 2.61 -33.10
N LYS A 265 -13.52 3.77 -33.72
CA LYS A 265 -13.57 3.87 -35.18
C LYS A 265 -12.26 3.43 -35.84
N ILE A 266 -11.10 3.77 -35.26
CA ILE A 266 -9.78 3.33 -35.75
C ILE A 266 -9.62 1.82 -35.57
N LEU A 267 -10.15 1.27 -34.47
CA LEU A 267 -10.20 -0.18 -34.21
C LEU A 267 -11.26 -0.93 -35.05
N GLY A 268 -11.87 -0.27 -36.04
CA GLY A 268 -12.84 -0.89 -36.94
C GLY A 268 -14.22 -1.14 -36.31
N ARG A 269 -14.52 -0.51 -35.17
CA ARG A 269 -15.82 -0.58 -34.50
C ARG A 269 -16.58 0.72 -34.67
N ASP A 270 -17.80 0.64 -35.20
CA ASP A 270 -18.65 1.81 -35.32
C ASP A 270 -19.46 2.00 -34.03
N ILE A 271 -19.38 3.20 -33.45
CA ILE A 271 -20.19 3.58 -32.30
C ILE A 271 -21.38 4.37 -32.83
N SER A 272 -22.53 3.72 -32.94
CA SER A 272 -23.78 4.36 -33.33
C SER A 272 -24.45 5.04 -32.14
N GLY A 273 -24.74 6.35 -32.26
CA GLY A 273 -25.54 7.10 -31.29
C GLY A 273 -24.77 7.59 -30.05
N GLY A 274 -25.45 8.44 -29.27
CA GLY A 274 -24.91 9.09 -28.09
C GLY A 274 -24.43 10.52 -28.37
N THR A 275 -24.91 11.47 -27.57
CA THR A 275 -24.43 12.85 -27.55
C THR A 275 -24.20 13.20 -26.09
N VAL A 276 -23.02 13.75 -25.80
CA VAL A 276 -22.73 14.36 -24.51
C VAL A 276 -22.72 15.86 -24.75
N SER A 277 -23.48 16.60 -23.97
CA SER A 277 -23.51 18.06 -24.00
C SER A 277 -23.07 18.59 -22.65
N PRO A 278 -22.49 19.81 -22.60
CA PRO A 278 -22.29 20.50 -21.34
C PRO A 278 -23.64 20.74 -20.67
N GLU A 279 -23.60 20.84 -19.35
CA GLU A 279 -24.77 21.07 -18.49
C GLU A 279 -24.55 22.34 -17.66
N LEU A 280 -25.57 23.20 -17.62
CA LEU A 280 -25.61 24.31 -16.68
C LEU A 280 -26.10 23.78 -15.31
N ILE A 281 -25.18 23.71 -14.36
CA ILE A 281 -25.44 23.37 -12.96
C ILE A 281 -25.89 24.64 -12.24
N ILE A 282 -27.13 24.63 -11.74
CA ILE A 282 -27.73 25.78 -11.06
C ILE A 282 -27.30 25.83 -9.59
N GLY A 283 -26.68 26.95 -9.20
CA GLY A 283 -26.37 27.30 -7.82
C GLY A 283 -27.15 28.53 -7.34
N GLU A 284 -26.73 29.07 -6.21
CA GLU A 284 -27.30 30.27 -5.60
C GLU A 284 -26.76 31.57 -6.22
N SER A 285 -25.57 31.56 -6.82
CA SER A 285 -24.85 32.75 -7.28
C SER A 285 -25.51 33.54 -8.43
N CYS A 286 -26.47 32.94 -9.13
CA CYS A 286 -27.33 33.65 -10.10
C CYS A 286 -28.70 34.00 -9.51
N GLY A 287 -29.08 33.43 -8.37
CA GLY A 287 -30.39 33.58 -7.74
C GLY A 287 -31.40 32.48 -8.06
N CYS A 288 -31.08 31.50 -8.92
CA CYS A 288 -32.00 30.41 -9.27
C CYS A 288 -32.06 29.27 -8.24
N GLY A 289 -30.97 28.99 -7.52
CA GLY A 289 -30.83 27.82 -6.64
C GLY A 289 -31.83 27.72 -5.48
N ASP A 290 -32.67 28.74 -5.26
CA ASP A 290 -33.61 28.80 -4.15
C ASP A 290 -35.01 29.28 -4.55
N LYS A 291 -35.73 28.46 -5.35
CA LYS A 291 -37.20 28.57 -5.48
C LYS A 291 -37.95 28.00 -4.26
N GLY A 292 -37.24 27.52 -3.21
CA GLY A 292 -37.83 26.76 -2.11
C GLY A 292 -37.20 26.99 -0.74
N ALA A 293 -36.82 28.23 -0.39
CA ALA A 293 -36.52 28.77 0.96
C ALA A 293 -35.58 27.99 1.92
N ILE A 294 -35.08 26.80 1.56
CA ILE A 294 -34.24 25.95 2.42
C ILE A 294 -32.79 26.39 2.31
N SER A 295 -32.31 26.81 1.14
CA SER A 295 -30.88 27.05 0.90
C SER A 295 -30.37 28.36 1.52
N ARG A 296 -31.24 29.37 1.71
CA ARG A 296 -30.92 30.68 2.32
C ARG A 296 -30.98 30.72 3.85
N SER A 297 -31.07 29.57 4.53
CA SER A 297 -30.91 29.55 5.99
C SER A 297 -29.44 29.82 6.34
N SER A 298 -29.18 30.81 7.21
CA SER A 298 -27.83 31.01 7.77
C SER A 298 -27.25 29.73 8.36
N SER A 299 -28.11 28.87 8.95
CA SER A 299 -27.67 27.58 9.50
C SER A 299 -27.16 26.58 8.46
N LEU A 300 -27.63 26.61 7.20
CA LEU A 300 -27.16 25.70 6.14
C LEU A 300 -25.87 26.20 5.49
N SER A 301 -25.73 27.51 5.32
CA SER A 301 -24.47 28.17 4.99
C SER A 301 -23.39 27.82 6.02
N ASP A 302 -23.69 28.02 7.31
CA ASP A 302 -22.79 27.66 8.42
C ASP A 302 -22.50 26.15 8.44
N THR A 303 -23.46 25.31 8.07
CA THR A 303 -23.25 23.84 7.96
C THR A 303 -22.33 23.46 6.80
N ARG A 304 -22.42 24.12 5.63
CA ARG A 304 -21.50 23.88 4.50
C ARG A 304 -20.08 24.32 4.84
N GLU A 305 -19.93 25.50 5.46
CA GLU A 305 -18.65 25.99 5.95
C GLU A 305 -18.06 25.06 7.01
N TYR A 306 -18.88 24.63 7.98
CA TYR A 306 -18.48 23.65 8.99
C TYR A 306 -18.13 22.29 8.37
N ALA A 307 -18.84 21.83 7.33
CA ALA A 307 -18.52 20.60 6.61
C ALA A 307 -17.14 20.70 5.93
N GLY A 308 -16.81 21.84 5.32
CA GLY A 308 -15.47 22.12 4.79
C GLY A 308 -14.39 22.06 5.87
N VAL A 309 -14.64 22.68 7.03
CA VAL A 309 -13.73 22.58 8.20
C VAL A 309 -13.59 21.13 8.66
N ILE A 310 -14.67 20.36 8.78
CA ILE A 310 -14.61 18.94 9.16
C ILE A 310 -13.83 18.11 8.15
N LEU A 311 -14.02 18.33 6.85
CA LEU A 311 -13.28 17.63 5.80
C LEU A 311 -11.77 17.88 5.94
N SER A 312 -11.35 19.14 6.14
CA SER A 312 -9.94 19.46 6.38
C SER A 312 -9.37 18.84 7.67
N ILE A 313 -10.16 18.73 8.74
CA ILE A 313 -9.77 18.03 9.97
C ILE A 313 -9.62 16.52 9.71
N LEU A 314 -10.51 15.92 8.92
CA LEU A 314 -10.43 14.51 8.56
C LEU A 314 -9.21 14.21 7.67
N GLU A 315 -8.85 15.11 6.76
CA GLU A 315 -7.60 15.08 6.00
C GLU A 315 -6.37 15.14 6.92
N GLN A 316 -6.38 16.03 7.92
CA GLN A 316 -5.31 16.08 8.93
C GLN A 316 -5.22 14.77 9.73
N ARG A 317 -6.35 14.15 10.10
CA ARG A 317 -6.34 12.83 10.77
C ARG A 317 -5.83 11.71 9.88
N ARG A 318 -6.03 11.80 8.56
CA ARG A 318 -5.42 10.90 7.56
C ARG A 318 -3.90 10.96 7.64
N THR A 319 -3.33 12.15 7.84
CA THR A 319 -1.88 12.35 8.05
C THR A 319 -1.35 11.54 9.25
N SER A 320 -2.08 11.52 10.37
CA SER A 320 -1.69 10.69 11.53
C SER A 320 -1.64 9.18 11.22
N SER A 321 -2.45 8.72 10.25
CA SER A 321 -2.43 7.32 9.79
C SER A 321 -1.21 6.98 8.92
N GLN A 322 -0.55 7.98 8.32
CA GLN A 322 0.67 7.77 7.52
C GLN A 322 1.84 7.28 8.37
N GLY A 323 1.99 7.81 9.59
CA GLY A 323 3.06 7.40 10.50
C GLY A 323 3.00 5.91 10.84
N GLU A 324 1.81 5.33 10.95
CA GLU A 324 1.64 3.92 11.31
C GLU A 324 2.05 2.98 10.17
N ILE A 325 1.70 3.26 8.91
CA ILE A 325 2.14 2.42 7.79
C ILE A 325 3.66 2.50 7.62
N ILE A 326 4.25 3.70 7.72
CA ILE A 326 5.71 3.88 7.64
C ILE A 326 6.40 3.08 8.74
N ARG A 327 5.90 3.15 9.98
CA ARG A 327 6.43 2.39 11.12
C ARG A 327 6.37 0.89 10.84
N ARG A 328 5.21 0.34 10.46
CA ARG A 328 5.06 -1.09 10.16
C ARG A 328 5.98 -1.55 9.03
N MET A 329 6.06 -0.78 7.94
CA MET A 329 6.93 -1.10 6.80
C MET A 329 8.41 -1.11 7.19
N SER A 330 8.85 -0.22 8.09
CA SER A 330 10.23 -0.18 8.58
C SER A 330 10.59 -1.35 9.51
N GLU A 331 9.59 -2.03 10.07
CA GLU A 331 9.77 -3.18 10.97
C GLU A 331 9.85 -4.51 10.21
N CYS A 332 9.35 -4.56 8.96
CA CYS A 332 9.32 -5.74 8.11
C CYS A 332 10.68 -6.45 8.00
N LYS A 333 10.67 -7.78 8.14
CA LYS A 333 11.86 -8.64 8.14
C LYS A 333 12.11 -9.28 6.79
N ASP A 334 11.04 -9.60 6.08
CA ASP A 334 11.07 -10.27 4.79
C ASP A 334 9.94 -9.77 3.88
N LEU A 335 9.87 -10.30 2.66
CA LEU A 335 8.84 -9.92 1.69
C LEU A 335 7.43 -10.35 2.15
N TYR A 336 7.30 -11.38 2.98
CA TYR A 336 6.00 -11.78 3.54
C TYR A 336 5.48 -10.74 4.54
N ASP A 337 6.35 -10.18 5.38
CA ASP A 337 5.98 -9.07 6.26
C ASP A 337 5.55 -7.83 5.48
N VAL A 338 6.25 -7.50 4.38
CA VAL A 338 5.90 -6.36 3.51
C VAL A 338 4.54 -6.57 2.87
N THR A 339 4.31 -7.74 2.27
CA THR A 339 3.05 -8.06 1.59
C THR A 339 1.88 -8.19 2.57
N GLY A 340 2.10 -8.73 3.77
CA GLY A 340 1.11 -8.76 4.85
C GLY A 340 0.77 -7.36 5.37
N THR A 341 1.76 -6.48 5.51
CA THR A 341 1.55 -5.07 5.89
C THR A 341 0.83 -4.30 4.78
N PHE A 342 1.22 -4.51 3.51
CA PHE A 342 0.53 -3.97 2.35
C PHE A 342 -0.96 -4.33 2.38
N LEU A 343 -1.29 -5.61 2.51
CA LEU A 343 -2.68 -6.08 2.60
C LEU A 343 -3.41 -5.45 3.80
N GLY A 344 -2.75 -5.44 4.95
CA GLY A 344 -3.27 -4.86 6.19
C GLY A 344 -3.46 -3.35 6.15
N CYS A 345 -2.88 -2.64 5.18
CA CYS A 345 -2.99 -1.19 5.01
C CYS A 345 -3.75 -0.78 3.74
N CYS A 346 -4.20 -1.73 2.90
CA CYS A 346 -4.99 -1.42 1.70
C CYS A 346 -6.31 -0.71 2.02
N TYR A 347 -6.92 -0.99 3.19
CA TYR A 347 -8.15 -0.31 3.64
C TYR A 347 -7.99 1.21 3.77
N MET A 348 -6.75 1.69 3.88
CA MET A 348 -6.43 3.10 4.02
C MET A 348 -6.56 3.86 2.69
N ILE A 349 -6.49 3.15 1.55
CA ILE A 349 -6.80 3.71 0.24
C ILE A 349 -8.31 3.52 0.04
N PRO A 350 -9.12 4.59 0.20
CA PRO A 350 -10.57 4.44 0.20
C PRO A 350 -11.04 3.90 -1.15
N THR A 351 -12.13 3.12 -1.14
CA THR A 351 -12.95 2.76 -2.31
C THR A 351 -12.31 1.91 -3.42
N GLY A 352 -11.01 1.58 -3.31
CA GLY A 352 -10.39 0.51 -4.09
C GLY A 352 -10.93 -0.85 -3.65
N ILE A 353 -11.38 -1.67 -4.61
CA ILE A 353 -11.94 -3.01 -4.34
C ILE A 353 -10.94 -4.13 -4.56
N ARG A 354 -9.85 -3.83 -5.27
CA ARG A 354 -8.72 -4.73 -5.50
C ARG A 354 -7.43 -3.90 -5.59
N ALA A 355 -6.35 -4.39 -5.00
CA ALA A 355 -5.01 -3.82 -5.13
C ALA A 355 -3.99 -4.90 -5.51
N GLU A 356 -3.07 -4.58 -6.40
CA GLU A 356 -2.09 -5.53 -6.94
C GLU A 356 -0.69 -4.93 -6.88
N LEU A 357 0.20 -5.55 -6.10
CA LEU A 357 1.60 -5.16 -5.93
C LEU A 357 2.49 -5.94 -6.89
N CYS A 358 3.06 -5.27 -7.88
CA CYS A 358 3.91 -5.88 -8.89
C CYS A 358 5.35 -5.37 -8.77
N LEU A 359 6.32 -6.30 -8.69
CA LEU A 359 7.74 -6.00 -8.57
C LEU A 359 8.46 -6.39 -9.86
N CYS A 360 9.49 -5.63 -10.23
CA CYS A 360 10.41 -6.03 -11.29
C CYS A 360 11.10 -7.35 -10.89
N GLU A 361 11.41 -8.24 -11.84
CA GLU A 361 12.15 -9.49 -11.51
C GLU A 361 13.50 -9.20 -10.82
N ASP A 362 14.09 -8.05 -11.13
CA ASP A 362 15.34 -7.51 -10.58
C ASP A 362 15.13 -6.40 -9.54
N TRP A 363 13.99 -6.42 -8.82
CA TRP A 363 13.74 -5.46 -7.73
C TRP A 363 14.79 -5.55 -6.61
N GLN A 364 15.40 -6.73 -6.42
CA GLN A 364 16.54 -6.92 -5.53
C GLN A 364 17.81 -6.46 -6.26
N ARG A 365 18.58 -5.56 -5.61
CA ARG A 365 19.89 -5.16 -6.15
C ARG A 365 20.86 -6.33 -6.11
N ASP A 366 21.89 -6.28 -6.96
CA ASP A 366 22.96 -7.27 -6.96
C ASP A 366 23.66 -7.30 -5.59
N MET A 367 23.82 -8.51 -5.03
CA MET A 367 24.41 -8.70 -3.70
C MET A 367 25.93 -8.48 -3.67
N LYS A 368 26.62 -8.61 -4.81
CA LYS A 368 28.05 -8.37 -4.94
C LYS A 368 28.34 -6.90 -5.25
N ASP A 369 27.48 -6.25 -6.02
CA ASP A 369 27.56 -4.83 -6.35
C ASP A 369 26.22 -4.11 -6.15
N PRO A 370 25.93 -3.61 -4.92
CA PRO A 370 24.72 -2.87 -4.62
C PRO A 370 24.47 -1.61 -5.45
N SER A 371 25.47 -1.11 -6.18
CA SER A 371 25.31 0.07 -7.05
C SER A 371 24.56 -0.24 -8.34
N VAL A 372 24.44 -1.52 -8.68
CA VAL A 372 23.72 -2.04 -9.85
C VAL A 372 22.26 -2.26 -9.47
N TYR A 373 21.41 -1.38 -9.98
CA TYR A 373 19.96 -1.46 -9.85
C TYR A 373 19.28 -0.75 -11.02
N ARG A 374 18.04 -1.15 -11.31
CA ARG A 374 17.21 -0.57 -12.36
C ARG A 374 16.89 0.90 -12.07
N ARG A 375 17.30 1.80 -12.95
CA ARG A 375 17.07 3.27 -12.84
C ARG A 375 15.95 3.78 -13.75
N GLY A 376 15.45 2.92 -14.63
CA GLY A 376 14.39 3.25 -15.59
C GLY A 376 13.97 1.99 -16.35
N GLY A 377 12.80 2.08 -16.96
CA GLY A 377 12.17 1.01 -17.71
C GLY A 377 11.54 -0.07 -16.83
N LEU A 378 10.76 -0.96 -17.44
CA LEU A 378 10.23 -2.17 -16.86
C LEU A 378 10.87 -3.40 -17.53
N PRO A 379 11.13 -4.50 -16.79
CA PRO A 379 11.56 -5.76 -17.40
C PRO A 379 10.45 -6.39 -18.25
N ASP A 380 10.78 -7.42 -19.03
CA ASP A 380 9.76 -8.21 -19.77
C ASP A 380 8.95 -9.12 -18.84
N ARG A 381 9.49 -9.47 -17.67
CA ARG A 381 8.87 -10.31 -16.65
C ARG A 381 8.82 -9.60 -15.31
N MET A 382 7.71 -9.78 -14.61
CA MET A 382 7.44 -9.19 -13.31
C MET A 382 6.93 -10.24 -12.33
N LEU A 383 6.96 -9.89 -11.05
CA LEU A 383 6.46 -10.68 -9.95
C LEU A 383 5.24 -10.01 -9.34
N LEU A 384 4.07 -10.66 -9.38
CA LEU A 384 2.93 -10.28 -8.56
C LEU A 384 3.25 -10.71 -7.13
N ALA A 385 3.67 -9.76 -6.29
CA ALA A 385 4.03 -10.04 -4.90
C ALA A 385 2.79 -10.28 -4.03
N MET A 386 1.72 -9.50 -4.25
CA MET A 386 0.48 -9.62 -3.48
C MET A 386 -0.71 -9.08 -4.27
N GLU A 387 -1.82 -9.80 -4.19
CA GLU A 387 -3.14 -9.35 -4.61
C GLU A 387 -4.06 -9.22 -3.38
N ALA A 388 -4.56 -8.03 -3.12
CA ALA A 388 -5.52 -7.73 -2.08
C ALA A 388 -6.92 -7.58 -2.71
N CYS A 389 -7.81 -8.54 -2.48
CA CYS A 389 -9.21 -8.46 -2.93
C CYS A 389 -10.13 -9.25 -1.98
N TYR A 390 -11.44 -8.97 -2.04
CA TYR A 390 -12.44 -9.63 -1.18
C TYR A 390 -12.59 -11.14 -1.44
N GLU A 391 -12.23 -11.61 -2.63
CA GLU A 391 -12.39 -13.00 -3.07
C GLU A 391 -11.19 -13.90 -2.68
N GLY A 392 -10.16 -13.33 -2.06
CA GLY A 392 -8.87 -13.99 -1.85
C GLY A 392 -7.97 -13.84 -3.08
N GLY A 393 -6.73 -13.39 -2.87
CA GLY A 393 -5.78 -13.10 -3.95
C GLY A 393 -4.75 -14.21 -4.17
N GLU A 394 -4.16 -14.25 -5.37
CA GLU A 394 -2.94 -15.03 -5.60
C GLU A 394 -1.74 -14.37 -4.88
N GLN A 395 -0.84 -15.18 -4.32
CA GLN A 395 0.41 -14.70 -3.72
C GLN A 395 1.59 -15.16 -4.58
N MET A 396 2.56 -14.27 -4.79
CA MET A 396 3.85 -14.52 -5.44
C MET A 396 3.78 -15.34 -6.72
N LYS A 397 3.56 -14.65 -7.84
CA LYS A 397 3.49 -15.27 -9.17
C LYS A 397 4.22 -14.46 -10.22
N GLU A 398 5.07 -15.11 -10.99
CA GLU A 398 5.71 -14.49 -12.15
C GLU A 398 4.72 -14.33 -13.31
N PHE A 399 4.85 -13.24 -14.06
CA PHE A 399 4.03 -12.94 -15.22
C PHE A 399 4.76 -12.06 -16.23
N MET A 400 4.26 -11.99 -17.47
CA MET A 400 4.83 -11.12 -18.49
C MET A 400 4.29 -9.70 -18.32
N THR A 401 5.14 -8.67 -18.42
CA THR A 401 4.74 -7.27 -18.24
C THR A 401 3.62 -6.84 -19.20
N LYS A 402 3.55 -7.47 -20.39
CA LYS A 402 2.44 -7.27 -21.35
C LYS A 402 1.07 -7.62 -20.80
N ASP A 403 0.99 -8.49 -19.80
CA ASP A 403 -0.27 -8.89 -19.19
C ASP A 403 -0.75 -7.84 -18.18
N ILE A 404 0.13 -6.94 -17.74
CA ILE A 404 -0.07 -5.88 -16.74
C ILE A 404 -0.38 -6.44 -15.35
N PHE A 405 -1.38 -7.30 -15.23
CA PHE A 405 -1.64 -8.09 -14.03
C PHE A 405 -2.06 -9.52 -14.41
N PRO A 406 -1.66 -10.54 -13.65
CA PRO A 406 -2.16 -11.91 -13.83
C PRO A 406 -3.68 -12.03 -13.74
N SER A 407 -4.34 -11.13 -13.00
CA SER A 407 -5.79 -11.14 -12.86
C SER A 407 -6.53 -10.70 -14.12
N LEU A 408 -5.86 -9.97 -15.03
CA LEU A 408 -6.41 -9.52 -16.31
C LEU A 408 -6.25 -10.53 -17.45
N THR A 409 -5.61 -11.69 -17.22
CA THR A 409 -5.49 -12.75 -18.23
C THR A 409 -6.57 -13.84 -18.08
N LYS A 410 -7.26 -13.85 -16.95
CA LYS A 410 -8.38 -14.77 -16.67
C LYS A 410 -9.69 -14.13 -17.12
N PRO A 411 -10.76 -14.89 -17.42
CA PRO A 411 -12.08 -14.29 -17.67
C PRO A 411 -12.54 -13.43 -16.48
N HIS A 412 -12.97 -12.20 -16.77
CA HIS A 412 -13.46 -11.23 -15.79
C HIS A 412 -14.34 -10.19 -16.48
N SER A 413 -15.22 -9.51 -15.73
CA SER A 413 -15.89 -8.31 -16.24
C SER A 413 -14.90 -7.15 -16.40
N PRO A 414 -15.06 -6.26 -17.39
CA PRO A 414 -14.23 -5.07 -17.56
C PRO A 414 -14.02 -4.27 -16.27
N ARG A 415 -12.80 -3.78 -16.08
CA ARG A 415 -12.37 -3.08 -14.86
C ARG A 415 -11.86 -1.68 -15.15
N LEU A 416 -11.94 -0.84 -14.13
CA LEU A 416 -11.24 0.44 -14.07
C LEU A 416 -10.07 0.33 -13.10
N THR A 417 -8.85 0.28 -13.64
CA THR A 417 -7.63 0.10 -12.83
C THR A 417 -6.68 1.26 -13.04
N VAL A 418 -6.22 1.87 -11.95
CA VAL A 418 -5.23 2.95 -11.95
C VAL A 418 -3.88 2.37 -11.53
N ILE A 419 -2.84 2.65 -12.30
CA ILE A 419 -1.48 2.14 -12.06
C ILE A 419 -0.51 3.31 -11.82
N SER A 420 0.31 3.17 -10.79
CA SER A 420 1.37 4.12 -10.44
C SER A 420 2.69 3.40 -10.14
N SER A 421 3.81 4.11 -10.32
CA SER A 421 5.16 3.57 -10.13
C SER A 421 5.48 3.33 -8.65
N LEU A 422 6.25 2.29 -8.36
CA LEU A 422 6.94 2.08 -7.09
C LEU A 422 8.44 2.26 -7.29
N HIS A 423 9.02 3.18 -6.52
CA HIS A 423 10.43 3.51 -6.63
C HIS A 423 11.02 3.92 -5.27
N TYR A 424 12.33 3.81 -5.14
CA TYR A 424 13.05 4.24 -3.94
C TYR A 424 14.38 4.88 -4.31
N LYS A 425 14.53 6.18 -4.06
CA LYS A 425 15.77 6.96 -4.32
C LYS A 425 16.37 6.71 -5.73
N GLY A 426 15.51 6.66 -6.75
CA GLY A 426 15.92 6.47 -8.15
C GLY A 426 16.01 5.02 -8.61
N GLN A 427 15.82 4.05 -7.72
CA GLN A 427 15.61 2.65 -8.09
C GLN A 427 14.14 2.43 -8.46
N ILE A 428 13.88 1.81 -9.61
CA ILE A 428 12.55 1.32 -9.99
C ILE A 428 12.34 -0.05 -9.37
N LEU A 429 11.32 -0.16 -8.50
CA LEU A 429 10.96 -1.40 -7.82
C LEU A 429 9.85 -2.14 -8.58
N GLY A 430 8.95 -1.43 -9.24
CA GLY A 430 7.81 -1.98 -9.97
C GLY A 430 6.66 -0.99 -10.03
N TYR A 431 5.43 -1.48 -9.86
CA TYR A 431 4.23 -0.65 -9.82
C TYR A 431 3.14 -1.25 -8.94
N VAL A 432 2.16 -0.42 -8.57
CA VAL A 432 0.95 -0.84 -7.88
C VAL A 432 -0.28 -0.48 -8.70
N GLY A 433 -1.23 -1.41 -8.77
CA GLY A 433 -2.54 -1.19 -9.39
C GLY A 433 -3.66 -1.15 -8.36
N PHE A 434 -4.58 -0.20 -8.49
CA PHE A 434 -5.83 -0.17 -7.73
C PHE A 434 -7.02 -0.20 -8.67
N THR A 435 -7.94 -1.15 -8.45
CA THR A 435 -9.17 -1.27 -9.22
C THR A 435 -10.35 -0.62 -8.47
N TYR A 436 -11.11 0.19 -9.19
CA TYR A 436 -12.24 0.97 -8.67
C TYR A 436 -13.55 0.58 -9.34
N ARG A 437 -14.66 0.80 -8.63
CA ARG A 437 -16.02 0.60 -9.19
C ARG A 437 -16.49 1.76 -10.05
N LYS A 438 -16.02 2.97 -9.76
CA LYS A 438 -16.43 4.23 -10.39
C LYS A 438 -15.23 5.17 -10.43
N ALA A 439 -15.10 6.00 -11.45
CA ALA A 439 -13.95 6.90 -11.52
C ALA A 439 -13.94 7.98 -10.44
N VAL A 440 -15.12 8.42 -9.97
CA VAL A 440 -15.26 9.40 -8.86
C VAL A 440 -14.67 8.90 -7.52
N HIS A 441 -14.35 7.61 -7.42
CA HIS A 441 -13.71 7.00 -6.26
C HIS A 441 -12.18 7.04 -6.33
N ILE A 442 -11.60 7.47 -7.44
CA ILE A 442 -10.15 7.56 -7.61
C ILE A 442 -9.64 8.79 -6.84
N ILE A 443 -8.74 8.56 -5.88
CA ILE A 443 -8.10 9.61 -5.08
C ILE A 443 -6.60 9.36 -5.10
N LEU A 444 -5.86 10.20 -5.84
CA LEU A 444 -4.41 10.16 -5.95
C LEU A 444 -3.78 11.42 -5.34
N ASP A 445 -3.85 11.54 -4.02
CA ASP A 445 -3.34 12.70 -3.28
C ASP A 445 -2.00 12.40 -2.57
N GLU A 446 -1.52 13.36 -1.77
CA GLU A 446 -0.28 13.24 -1.00
C GLU A 446 -0.23 12.01 -0.08
N PHE A 447 -1.39 11.56 0.40
CA PHE A 447 -1.49 10.37 1.21
C PHE A 447 -1.30 9.10 0.40
N TYR A 448 -1.87 9.04 -0.82
CA TYR A 448 -1.61 7.93 -1.75
C TYR A 448 -0.10 7.83 -2.06
N MET A 449 0.56 8.96 -2.30
CA MET A 449 2.00 9.00 -2.54
C MET A 449 2.79 8.51 -1.34
N SER A 450 2.51 9.05 -0.15
CA SER A 450 3.15 8.64 1.10
C SER A 450 2.95 7.15 1.39
N TRP A 451 1.80 6.60 1.00
CA TRP A 451 1.51 5.18 1.10
C TRP A 451 2.40 4.35 0.15
N CYS A 452 2.57 4.77 -1.10
CA CYS A 452 3.47 4.12 -2.06
C CYS A 452 4.94 4.21 -1.62
N ASP A 453 5.35 5.35 -1.07
CA ASP A 453 6.68 5.58 -0.51
C ASP A 453 6.93 4.67 0.71
N ALA A 454 5.92 4.47 1.57
CA ALA A 454 6.01 3.55 2.70
C ALA A 454 6.22 2.10 2.24
N VAL A 455 5.47 1.63 1.23
CA VAL A 455 5.65 0.31 0.63
C VAL A 455 7.06 0.16 0.06
N SER A 456 7.52 1.15 -0.71
CA SER A 456 8.85 1.18 -1.32
C SER A 456 9.97 1.16 -0.26
N SER A 457 9.77 1.87 0.85
CA SER A 457 10.67 1.87 2.01
C SER A 457 10.73 0.51 2.71
N GLY A 458 9.58 -0.18 2.82
CA GLY A 458 9.52 -1.55 3.35
C GLY A 458 10.33 -2.54 2.52
N LEU A 459 10.18 -2.50 1.19
CA LEU A 459 10.98 -3.31 0.26
C LEU A 459 12.48 -3.04 0.40
N ASN A 460 12.89 -1.78 0.46
CA ASN A 460 14.28 -1.40 0.66
C ASN A 460 14.82 -1.84 2.05
N THR A 461 13.98 -1.80 3.09
CA THR A 461 14.34 -2.27 4.43
C THR A 461 14.65 -3.76 4.44
N VAL A 462 13.81 -4.56 3.78
CA VAL A 462 14.05 -6.01 3.61
C VAL A 462 15.33 -6.26 2.83
N TRP A 463 15.55 -5.57 1.71
CA TRP A 463 16.78 -5.72 0.93
C TRP A 463 18.04 -5.40 1.75
N ASN A 464 18.04 -4.32 2.52
CA ASN A 464 19.18 -3.95 3.38
C ASN A 464 19.52 -5.06 4.41
N ARG A 465 18.51 -5.75 4.94
CA ARG A 465 18.72 -6.88 5.86
C ARG A 465 19.33 -8.08 5.13
N MET A 466 18.77 -8.45 3.98
CA MET A 466 19.32 -9.53 3.15
C MET A 466 20.78 -9.28 2.77
N TYR A 467 21.12 -8.04 2.39
CA TYR A 467 22.48 -7.66 2.05
C TYR A 467 23.43 -7.75 3.26
N LYS A 468 22.98 -7.29 4.44
CA LYS A 468 23.77 -7.41 5.68
C LYS A 468 24.08 -8.87 6.02
N ASP A 469 23.08 -9.75 5.89
CA ASP A 469 23.25 -11.19 6.13
C ASP A 469 24.20 -11.83 5.12
N TYR A 470 24.13 -11.43 3.85
CA TYR A 470 25.04 -11.86 2.79
C TYR A 470 26.50 -11.49 3.11
N VAL A 471 26.75 -10.23 3.49
CA VAL A 471 28.09 -9.74 3.83
C VAL A 471 28.67 -10.49 5.04
N ASN A 472 27.88 -10.70 6.08
CA ASN A 472 28.32 -11.43 7.28
C ASN A 472 28.78 -12.86 6.93
N LYS A 473 27.97 -13.60 6.16
CA LYS A 473 28.33 -14.96 5.71
C LYS A 473 29.58 -14.98 4.83
N ARG A 474 29.81 -13.92 4.03
CA ARG A 474 31.01 -13.80 3.19
C ARG A 474 32.26 -13.51 4.02
N ILE A 475 32.16 -12.69 5.07
CA ILE A 475 33.27 -12.44 6.00
C ILE A 475 33.64 -13.73 6.74
N GLU A 476 32.64 -14.46 7.23
CA GLU A 476 32.84 -15.74 7.92
C GLU A 476 33.54 -16.78 7.04
N SER A 477 33.22 -16.83 5.74
CA SER A 477 33.83 -17.78 4.81
C SER A 477 35.24 -17.42 4.33
N LEU A 478 35.63 -16.13 4.35
CA LEU A 478 36.95 -15.66 3.92
C LEU A 478 37.97 -15.57 5.06
N SER A 479 37.53 -15.41 6.30
CA SER A 479 38.40 -15.36 7.49
C SER A 479 38.88 -16.77 7.90
N GLU A 480 39.91 -16.88 8.73
CA GLU A 480 40.19 -18.10 9.53
C GLU A 480 39.65 -17.98 10.96
N PHE A 481 39.13 -16.82 11.31
CA PHE A 481 38.62 -16.48 12.64
C PHE A 481 37.14 -16.08 12.60
N ALA A 482 36.40 -16.50 13.61
CA ALA A 482 35.04 -16.06 13.86
C ALA A 482 35.03 -14.58 14.30
N PRO A 483 34.36 -13.67 13.57
CA PRO A 483 34.48 -12.21 13.79
C PRO A 483 34.13 -11.72 15.20
N VAL A 484 33.21 -12.40 15.89
CA VAL A 484 32.67 -11.97 17.19
C VAL A 484 33.44 -12.57 18.39
N LEU A 485 33.88 -13.82 18.28
CA LEU A 485 34.49 -14.56 19.38
C LEU A 485 36.03 -14.51 19.35
N GLY A 486 36.63 -14.08 18.24
CA GLY A 486 38.09 -14.06 18.05
C GLY A 486 38.75 -15.43 18.17
N ILE A 487 37.99 -16.53 18.07
CA ILE A 487 38.45 -17.91 17.94
C ILE A 487 38.51 -18.28 16.45
N TYR A 488 39.06 -19.43 16.08
CA TYR A 488 39.05 -19.88 14.69
C TYR A 488 37.61 -20.11 14.18
N ASN A 489 37.37 -20.08 12.87
CA ASN A 489 36.14 -20.64 12.28
C ASN A 489 36.39 -22.10 11.86
N LYS A 490 35.39 -22.80 11.34
CA LYS A 490 35.52 -24.20 10.87
C LYS A 490 36.73 -24.43 9.96
N ARG A 491 37.01 -23.50 9.05
CA ARG A 491 38.17 -23.56 8.15
C ARG A 491 39.49 -23.39 8.91
N GLY A 492 39.58 -22.40 9.81
CA GLY A 492 40.74 -22.19 10.66
C GLY A 492 41.01 -23.38 11.59
N LEU A 493 39.97 -24.03 12.09
CA LEU A 493 40.08 -25.27 12.87
C LEU A 493 40.74 -26.37 12.05
N ILE A 494 40.23 -26.65 10.84
CA ILE A 494 40.76 -27.70 9.97
C ILE A 494 42.23 -27.41 9.64
N SER A 495 42.56 -26.17 9.27
CA SER A 495 43.93 -25.73 9.03
C SER A 495 44.86 -25.99 10.23
N LYS A 496 44.39 -25.65 11.44
CA LYS A 496 45.17 -25.83 12.66
C LYS A 496 45.32 -27.29 13.07
N LEU A 497 44.26 -28.10 12.92
CA LEU A 497 44.29 -29.55 13.14
C LEU A 497 45.30 -30.22 12.21
N MET A 498 45.27 -29.91 10.91
CA MET A 498 46.23 -30.42 9.93
C MET A 498 47.68 -30.07 10.33
N GLY A 499 47.92 -28.83 10.78
CA GLY A 499 49.22 -28.40 11.30
C GLY A 499 49.67 -29.21 12.52
N MET A 500 48.81 -29.35 13.53
CA MET A 500 49.12 -30.12 14.74
C MET A 500 49.42 -31.60 14.45
N MET A 501 48.72 -32.21 13.50
CA MET A 501 48.93 -33.60 13.09
C MET A 501 50.21 -33.79 12.28
N SER A 502 50.64 -32.75 11.54
CA SER A 502 51.89 -32.77 10.78
C SER A 502 53.14 -32.67 11.66
N GLU A 503 53.04 -31.97 12.80
CA GLU A 503 54.15 -31.74 13.74
C GLU A 503 54.38 -32.94 14.69
N ASN A 504 53.38 -33.81 14.89
CA ASN A 504 53.44 -34.96 15.80
C ASN A 504 52.72 -36.19 15.20
N SER A 505 53.43 -36.98 14.38
CA SER A 505 52.86 -38.07 13.58
C SER A 505 52.25 -39.25 14.37
N SER A 506 52.38 -39.26 15.70
CA SER A 506 51.88 -40.32 16.59
C SER A 506 50.92 -39.82 17.67
N ALA A 507 50.53 -38.53 17.67
CA ALA A 507 49.62 -37.99 18.67
C ALA A 507 48.16 -38.06 18.18
N GLU A 508 47.30 -38.75 18.93
CA GLU A 508 45.86 -38.65 18.77
C GLU A 508 45.36 -37.30 19.34
N LEU A 509 44.43 -36.68 18.63
CA LEU A 509 43.78 -35.44 19.07
C LEU A 509 42.36 -35.75 19.53
N THR A 510 41.94 -35.17 20.64
CA THR A 510 40.54 -35.20 21.07
C THR A 510 39.84 -33.97 20.49
N LEU A 511 38.88 -34.20 19.60
CA LEU A 511 37.97 -33.18 19.09
C LEU A 511 36.66 -33.24 19.88
N THR A 512 36.28 -32.13 20.49
CA THR A 512 35.04 -31.98 21.24
C THR A 512 34.19 -30.88 20.62
N LEU A 513 32.94 -31.17 20.27
CA LEU A 513 31.94 -30.14 19.98
C LEU A 513 31.05 -29.91 21.20
N LEU A 514 30.78 -28.65 21.51
CA LEU A 514 29.87 -28.27 22.58
C LEU A 514 28.93 -27.15 22.16
N SER A 515 27.80 -27.08 22.86
CA SER A 515 26.87 -25.96 22.78
C SER A 515 26.16 -25.78 24.11
N TYR A 516 25.75 -24.55 24.42
CA TYR A 516 24.99 -24.22 25.62
C TYR A 516 23.51 -23.95 25.29
N ILE A 517 22.62 -24.66 25.98
CA ILE A 517 21.17 -24.50 25.81
C ILE A 517 20.68 -23.35 26.69
N LYS A 518 20.48 -22.19 26.06
CA LYS A 518 20.03 -20.95 26.72
C LYS A 518 18.66 -21.12 27.40
N GLU A 519 18.41 -20.34 28.45
CA GLU A 519 17.09 -20.21 29.09
C GLU A 519 16.32 -19.01 28.54
N ASP A 520 15.12 -19.23 27.98
CA ASP A 520 14.29 -18.17 27.37
C ASP A 520 13.95 -16.99 28.32
N LYS A 521 14.07 -17.18 29.64
CA LYS A 521 13.72 -16.18 30.68
C LYS A 521 14.93 -15.56 31.38
N VAL A 522 16.15 -15.99 31.07
CA VAL A 522 17.36 -15.46 31.72
C VAL A 522 18.02 -14.46 30.78
N ARG A 523 18.09 -13.20 31.21
CA ARG A 523 18.91 -12.19 30.54
C ARG A 523 20.35 -12.35 31.01
N TYR A 524 21.19 -12.87 30.13
CA TYR A 524 22.62 -12.96 30.38
C TYR A 524 23.27 -11.60 30.12
N SER A 525 24.03 -11.09 31.09
CA SER A 525 24.84 -9.88 30.94
C SER A 525 25.98 -10.08 29.92
N VAL A 526 26.47 -11.31 29.82
CA VAL A 526 27.44 -11.79 28.81
C VAL A 526 26.90 -13.09 28.22
N PRO A 527 26.84 -13.25 26.88
CA PRO A 527 26.34 -14.48 26.27
C PRO A 527 27.02 -15.74 26.84
N PRO A 528 26.29 -16.81 27.23
CA PRO A 528 26.87 -17.98 27.87
C PRO A 528 27.99 -18.63 27.07
N ILE A 529 27.86 -18.67 25.74
CA ILE A 529 28.89 -19.25 24.87
C ILE A 529 30.19 -18.44 24.90
N ASN A 530 30.10 -17.11 25.01
CA ASN A 530 31.28 -16.24 25.16
C ASN A 530 31.95 -16.49 26.50
N SER A 531 31.17 -16.66 27.57
CA SER A 531 31.68 -16.97 28.91
C SER A 531 32.39 -18.33 28.96
N ILE A 532 31.81 -19.35 28.30
CA ILE A 532 32.42 -20.68 28.15
C ILE A 532 33.74 -20.58 27.38
N VAL A 533 33.74 -19.92 26.22
CA VAL A 533 34.93 -19.74 25.39
C VAL A 533 36.04 -19.03 26.18
N ASN A 534 35.71 -17.96 26.91
CA ASN A 534 36.69 -17.24 27.73
C ASN A 534 37.23 -18.10 28.88
N ALA A 535 36.37 -18.84 29.56
CA ALA A 535 36.77 -19.71 30.66
C ALA A 535 37.74 -20.80 30.19
N ILE A 536 37.46 -21.43 29.04
CA ILE A 536 38.35 -22.45 28.46
C ILE A 536 39.68 -21.83 28.02
N ARG A 537 39.67 -20.64 27.42
CA ARG A 537 40.93 -19.93 27.06
C ARG A 537 41.82 -19.67 28.27
N LEU A 538 41.22 -19.36 29.42
CA LEU A 538 41.95 -19.05 30.65
C LEU A 538 42.45 -20.32 31.36
N SER A 539 41.67 -21.41 31.33
CA SER A 539 42.04 -22.67 31.98
C SER A 539 42.96 -23.55 31.13
N ASP A 540 42.86 -23.48 29.80
CA ASP A 540 43.60 -24.33 28.86
C ASP A 540 44.09 -23.53 27.64
N GLY A 541 45.23 -22.85 27.82
CA GLY A 541 45.86 -22.04 26.77
C GLY A 541 46.44 -22.83 25.59
N LYS A 542 46.42 -24.17 25.64
CA LYS A 542 46.91 -25.04 24.55
C LYS A 542 45.78 -25.57 23.66
N ALA A 543 44.52 -25.45 24.09
CA ALA A 543 43.37 -25.86 23.29
C ALA A 543 43.16 -24.96 22.07
N VAL A 544 42.90 -25.58 20.92
CA VAL A 544 42.44 -24.86 19.72
C VAL A 544 40.93 -24.75 19.79
N LEU A 545 40.43 -23.51 19.83
CA LEU A 545 39.01 -23.22 19.86
C LEU A 545 38.53 -22.73 18.50
N ALA A 546 37.37 -23.19 18.07
CA ALA A 546 36.74 -22.70 16.86
C ALA A 546 35.22 -22.64 16.94
N SER A 547 34.61 -21.73 16.19
CA SER A 547 33.17 -21.69 15.95
C SER A 547 32.85 -22.49 14.69
N ILE A 548 31.96 -23.48 14.84
CA ILE A 548 31.47 -24.34 13.74
C ILE A 548 30.10 -23.86 13.23
N GLY A 549 29.35 -23.14 14.06
CA GLY A 549 28.09 -22.47 13.74
C GLY A 549 27.70 -21.47 14.83
N ASP A 550 26.48 -20.91 14.77
CA ASP A 550 26.04 -19.79 15.62
C ASP A 550 26.20 -20.01 17.12
N ASP A 551 26.00 -21.24 17.61
CA ASP A 551 26.11 -21.59 19.04
C ASP A 551 26.96 -22.86 19.30
N ILE A 552 27.68 -23.38 18.28
CA ILE A 552 28.51 -24.59 18.40
C ILE A 552 29.98 -24.23 18.41
N ILE A 553 30.68 -24.67 19.46
CA ILE A 553 32.11 -24.46 19.66
C ILE A 553 32.83 -25.81 19.57
N ALA A 554 33.89 -25.85 18.77
CA ALA A 554 34.84 -26.95 18.74
C ALA A 554 36.02 -26.64 19.67
N ILE A 555 36.45 -27.65 20.40
CA ILE A 555 37.69 -27.67 21.18
C ILE A 555 38.53 -28.83 20.65
N ALA A 556 39.76 -28.57 20.23
CA ALA A 556 40.73 -29.59 19.92
C ALA A 556 41.90 -29.57 20.92
N ARG A 557 42.23 -30.74 21.48
CA ARG A 557 43.28 -30.94 22.48
C ARG A 557 44.14 -32.15 22.09
N SER A 558 45.40 -32.17 22.52
CA SER A 558 46.21 -33.40 22.49
C SER A 558 45.62 -34.41 23.48
N ALA A 559 45.51 -35.68 23.11
CA ALA A 559 44.89 -36.69 23.95
C ALA A 559 45.66 -36.91 25.28
N GLU A 560 45.09 -36.44 26.38
CA GLU A 560 45.47 -36.81 27.75
C GLU A 560 44.21 -37.26 28.50
N ASN A 561 44.15 -38.54 28.87
CA ASN A 561 43.09 -39.27 29.59
C ASN A 561 41.64 -39.11 29.07
N GLU A 562 40.95 -40.23 28.89
CA GLU A 562 39.51 -40.25 28.56
C GLU A 562 38.69 -39.63 29.70
N CYS A 563 38.19 -38.41 29.47
CA CYS A 563 37.22 -37.75 30.35
C CYS A 563 35.80 -37.99 29.79
N SER A 564 34.86 -38.39 30.65
CA SER A 564 33.46 -38.58 30.21
C SER A 564 32.84 -37.23 29.78
N GLU A 565 31.92 -37.23 28.80
CA GLU A 565 31.24 -36.02 28.34
C GLU A 565 30.51 -35.26 29.49
N GLN A 566 30.03 -36.00 30.49
CA GLN A 566 29.38 -35.44 31.69
C GLN A 566 30.39 -34.76 32.62
N SER A 567 31.57 -35.37 32.79
CA SER A 567 32.67 -34.80 33.56
C SER A 567 33.21 -33.53 32.90
N LEU A 568 33.29 -33.51 31.56
CA LEU A 568 33.74 -32.33 30.81
C LEU A 568 32.73 -31.17 30.89
N ALA A 569 31.43 -31.47 30.84
CA ALA A 569 30.39 -30.46 31.09
C ALA A 569 30.49 -29.86 32.51
N ALA A 570 30.73 -30.69 33.52
CA ALA A 570 30.93 -30.25 34.90
C ALA A 570 32.18 -29.35 35.05
N GLU A 571 33.29 -29.76 34.43
CA GLU A 571 34.54 -29.00 34.41
C GLU A 571 34.36 -27.62 33.76
N ILE A 572 33.67 -27.55 32.62
CA ILE A 572 33.42 -26.28 31.93
C ILE A 572 32.55 -25.35 32.78
N ALA A 573 31.48 -25.87 33.39
CA ALA A 573 30.62 -25.09 34.28
C ALA A 573 31.40 -24.52 35.48
N GLN A 574 32.29 -25.33 36.07
CA GLN A 574 33.15 -24.90 37.17
C GLN A 574 34.16 -23.85 36.72
N ASN A 575 34.84 -24.06 35.60
CA ASN A 575 35.82 -23.11 35.05
C ASN A 575 35.19 -21.73 34.77
N VAL A 576 33.94 -21.70 34.30
CA VAL A 576 33.19 -20.44 34.12
C VAL A 576 32.90 -19.78 35.46
N THR A 577 32.45 -20.56 36.44
CA THR A 577 32.18 -20.07 37.79
C THR A 577 33.42 -19.42 38.40
N ASP A 578 34.58 -20.06 38.26
CA ASP A 578 35.85 -19.58 38.79
C ASP A 578 36.36 -18.34 38.05
N SER A 579 36.32 -18.37 36.71
CA SER A 579 36.79 -17.25 35.85
C SER A 579 36.00 -15.96 36.07
N TYR A 580 34.70 -16.09 36.35
CA TYR A 580 33.80 -14.96 36.59
C TYR A 580 33.52 -14.72 38.08
N LYS A 581 34.20 -15.42 39.00
CA LYS A 581 34.00 -15.31 40.46
C LYS A 581 32.52 -15.44 40.88
N GLY A 582 31.78 -16.32 40.21
CA GLY A 582 30.35 -16.56 40.43
C GLY A 582 29.40 -15.51 39.82
N ALA A 583 29.90 -14.52 39.07
CA ALA A 583 29.05 -13.51 38.42
C ALA A 583 28.28 -14.05 37.20
N VAL A 584 28.68 -15.20 36.66
CA VAL A 584 28.02 -15.89 35.54
C VAL A 584 27.68 -17.32 36.00
N ASP A 585 26.39 -17.66 36.00
CA ASP A 585 25.91 -19.01 36.33
C ASP A 585 25.68 -19.82 35.05
N ILE A 586 26.43 -20.91 34.90
CA ILE A 586 26.30 -21.88 33.80
C ILE A 586 26.05 -23.25 34.40
N ARG A 587 24.89 -23.82 34.06
CA ARG A 587 24.50 -25.14 34.57
C ARG A 587 25.04 -26.25 33.68
N GLN A 588 25.75 -27.19 34.27
CA GLN A 588 26.36 -28.34 33.57
C GLN A 588 25.33 -29.16 32.76
N GLU A 589 24.09 -29.31 33.26
CA GLU A 589 23.02 -30.06 32.60
C GLU A 589 22.51 -29.41 31.29
N ARG A 590 22.91 -28.17 31.02
CA ARG A 590 22.57 -27.44 29.79
C ARG A 590 23.71 -27.38 28.79
N ILE A 591 24.86 -27.95 29.12
CA ILE A 591 26.00 -28.05 28.21
C ILE A 591 25.87 -29.38 27.46
N ALA A 592 25.49 -29.30 26.18
CA ALA A 592 25.57 -30.44 25.28
C ALA A 592 27.02 -30.57 24.81
N VAL A 593 27.62 -31.75 25.00
CA VAL A 593 29.00 -32.06 24.63
C VAL A 593 29.03 -33.35 23.82
N LEU A 594 29.88 -33.43 22.80
CA LEU A 594 30.18 -34.63 22.04
C LEU A 594 31.69 -34.68 21.76
N SER A 595 32.36 -35.78 22.09
CA SER A 595 33.81 -35.93 21.86
C SER A 595 34.11 -37.11 20.92
N CYS A 596 35.18 -37.00 20.14
CA CYS A 596 35.78 -38.12 19.41
C CYS A 596 37.32 -38.00 19.39
N SER A 597 38.00 -39.13 19.17
CA SER A 597 39.43 -39.14 18.83
C SER A 597 39.59 -38.95 17.32
N VAL A 598 40.58 -38.17 16.92
CA VAL A 598 40.98 -37.91 15.53
C VAL A 598 42.44 -38.30 15.39
N ALA A 599 42.73 -39.28 14.54
CA ALA A 599 44.06 -39.81 14.31
C ALA A 599 44.67 -39.26 12.99
N PRO A 600 46.00 -39.32 12.80
CA PRO A 600 46.68 -38.98 11.54
C PRO A 600 46.06 -39.58 10.27
N SER A 601 45.46 -40.77 10.35
CA SER A 601 44.75 -41.42 9.24
C SER A 601 43.50 -40.67 8.78
N ASP A 602 42.90 -39.84 9.64
CA ASP A 602 41.64 -39.15 9.39
C ASP A 602 41.84 -37.79 8.69
N ILE A 603 43.08 -37.41 8.37
CA ILE A 603 43.45 -36.07 7.88
C ILE A 603 42.64 -35.59 6.67
N PHE A 604 42.25 -36.51 5.78
CA PHE A 604 41.45 -36.20 4.59
C PHE A 604 39.93 -36.24 4.84
N GLY A 605 39.48 -36.74 5.99
CA GLY A 605 38.07 -36.87 6.38
C GLY A 605 37.64 -35.96 7.54
N ILE A 606 38.50 -35.04 8.00
CA ILE A 606 38.21 -34.16 9.16
C ILE A 606 36.91 -33.38 8.97
N ASP A 607 36.63 -32.89 7.76
CA ASP A 607 35.40 -32.13 7.50
C ASP A 607 34.14 -32.98 7.66
N GLU A 608 34.19 -34.24 7.20
CA GLU A 608 33.11 -35.21 7.33
C GLU A 608 32.90 -35.62 8.80
N ILE A 609 33.98 -35.77 9.57
CA ILE A 609 33.94 -36.03 11.01
C ILE A 609 33.26 -34.86 11.73
N ILE A 610 33.66 -33.61 11.45
CA ILE A 610 33.06 -32.42 12.06
C ILE A 610 31.57 -32.34 11.72
N CYS A 611 31.18 -32.55 10.46
CA CYS A 611 29.77 -32.55 10.04
C CYS A 611 28.95 -33.64 10.76
N GLY A 612 29.45 -34.88 10.81
CA GLY A 612 28.77 -35.97 11.50
C GLY A 612 28.65 -35.75 13.01
N MET A 613 29.65 -35.13 13.63
CA MET A 613 29.59 -34.71 15.03
C MET A 613 28.57 -33.58 15.25
N GLU A 614 28.52 -32.60 14.34
CA GLU A 614 27.59 -31.47 14.42
C GLU A 614 26.13 -31.96 14.40
N ASP A 615 25.79 -32.88 13.50
CA ASP A 615 24.45 -33.47 13.40
C ASP A 615 24.07 -34.26 14.67
N ARG A 616 25.01 -35.05 15.20
CA ARG A 616 24.81 -35.79 16.47
C ARG A 616 24.63 -34.84 17.65
N LEU A 617 25.42 -33.75 17.70
CA LEU A 617 25.31 -32.74 18.74
C LEU A 617 23.96 -32.00 18.65
N LYS A 618 23.52 -31.62 17.45
CA LYS A 618 22.18 -31.02 17.23
C LYS A 618 21.07 -31.96 17.70
N GLY A 619 21.15 -33.25 17.37
CA GLY A 619 20.23 -34.27 17.88
C GLY A 619 20.20 -34.34 19.42
N LYS A 620 21.38 -34.30 20.05
CA LYS A 620 21.53 -34.27 21.52
C LYS A 620 20.98 -32.97 22.13
N MET A 621 21.23 -31.82 21.51
CA MET A 621 20.69 -30.52 21.92
C MET A 621 19.16 -30.49 21.84
N ILE A 622 18.56 -31.06 20.79
CA ILE A 622 17.11 -31.20 20.65
C ILE A 622 16.57 -32.04 21.81
N SER A 623 17.20 -33.18 22.11
CA SER A 623 16.81 -34.03 23.25
C SER A 623 16.92 -33.31 24.60
N MET A 624 17.97 -32.52 24.81
CA MET A 624 18.23 -31.80 26.07
C MET A 624 17.39 -30.53 26.23
N SER A 625 17.03 -29.86 25.13
CA SER A 625 16.20 -28.62 25.13
C SER A 625 14.70 -28.91 25.30
N SER A 626 14.28 -30.16 25.10
CA SER A 626 12.87 -30.55 24.98
C SER A 626 12.10 -30.69 26.29
N GLY A 627 12.55 -30.08 27.39
CA GLY A 627 11.71 -29.92 28.58
C GLY A 627 10.48 -29.01 28.35
N THR A 628 10.39 -28.23 27.26
CA THR A 628 9.23 -27.32 27.02
C THR A 628 8.90 -27.08 25.53
N PHE A 629 9.83 -27.22 24.59
CA PHE A 629 9.54 -26.97 23.16
C PHE A 629 8.79 -28.09 22.43
N SER A 630 8.62 -29.27 23.05
CA SER A 630 7.87 -30.41 22.48
C SER A 630 6.38 -30.10 22.24
N TYR A 631 5.83 -29.11 22.94
CA TYR A 631 4.39 -28.88 22.94
C TYR A 631 3.92 -27.63 22.23
N LYS A 632 4.78 -26.70 21.82
CA LYS A 632 4.33 -25.41 21.26
C LYS A 632 3.51 -25.61 19.98
N ASP A 633 4.03 -26.35 19.01
CA ASP A 633 3.32 -26.63 17.77
C ASP A 633 2.08 -27.51 17.99
N GLN A 634 2.13 -28.41 18.98
CA GLN A 634 0.97 -29.22 19.37
C GLN A 634 -0.12 -28.39 20.07
N PHE A 635 0.26 -27.43 20.93
CA PHE A 635 -0.66 -26.51 21.61
C PHE A 635 -1.27 -25.51 20.63
N ILE A 636 -0.49 -25.03 19.65
CA ILE A 636 -0.98 -24.17 18.56
C ILE A 636 -1.94 -24.95 17.68
N ALA A 637 -1.57 -26.15 17.20
CA ALA A 637 -2.44 -26.99 16.40
C ALA A 637 -3.72 -27.41 17.15
N MET A 638 -3.61 -27.71 18.45
CA MET A 638 -4.76 -28.01 19.31
C MET A 638 -5.66 -26.79 19.47
N ARG A 639 -5.09 -25.60 19.73
CA ARG A 639 -5.86 -24.35 19.86
C ARG A 639 -6.57 -24.00 18.56
N ASP A 640 -5.89 -24.11 17.42
CA ASP A 640 -6.49 -23.93 16.09
C ASP A 640 -7.66 -24.91 15.86
N ASN A 641 -7.54 -26.16 16.29
CA ASN A 641 -8.60 -27.16 16.18
C ASN A 641 -9.82 -26.79 17.05
N ILE A 642 -9.61 -26.25 18.26
CA ILE A 642 -10.68 -25.74 19.14
C ILE A 642 -11.47 -24.61 18.45
N PHE A 643 -10.79 -23.67 17.80
CA PHE A 643 -11.46 -22.56 17.09
C PHE A 643 -12.11 -22.99 15.77
N ARG A 644 -11.55 -23.99 15.07
CA ARG A 644 -12.14 -24.54 13.82
C ARG A 644 -13.33 -25.45 14.06
N HIS A 645 -13.37 -26.14 15.19
CA HIS A 645 -14.40 -27.13 15.52
C HIS A 645 -15.02 -26.92 16.91
N PRO A 646 -15.66 -25.76 17.16
CA PRO A 646 -16.27 -25.45 18.46
C PRO A 646 -17.45 -26.37 18.82
N GLU A 647 -18.08 -27.03 17.83
CA GLU A 647 -19.15 -28.02 18.02
C GLU A 647 -18.70 -29.31 18.70
N LYS A 648 -17.40 -29.64 18.65
CA LYS A 648 -16.88 -30.89 19.23
C LYS A 648 -16.93 -30.86 20.77
N GLU A 649 -17.02 -32.06 21.35
CA GLU A 649 -16.90 -32.25 22.79
C GLU A 649 -15.43 -32.25 23.20
N TRP A 650 -14.94 -31.10 23.65
CA TRP A 650 -13.55 -30.92 24.08
C TRP A 650 -13.34 -31.36 25.53
N ASN A 651 -12.71 -32.52 25.72
CA ASN A 651 -12.35 -33.04 27.05
C ASN A 651 -10.88 -32.74 27.39
N ILE A 652 -10.65 -31.93 28.42
CA ILE A 652 -9.31 -31.54 28.88
C ILE A 652 -8.47 -32.77 29.28
N GLU A 653 -9.07 -33.82 29.83
CA GLU A 653 -8.35 -35.04 30.22
C GLU A 653 -7.89 -35.85 29.00
N ALA A 654 -8.69 -35.85 27.93
CA ALA A 654 -8.30 -36.46 26.65
C ALA A 654 -7.18 -35.64 25.99
N LEU A 655 -7.28 -34.31 26.01
CA LEU A 655 -6.24 -33.40 25.50
C LEU A 655 -4.92 -33.57 26.25
N THR A 656 -4.96 -33.62 27.58
CA THR A 656 -3.75 -33.84 28.41
C THR A 656 -3.12 -35.20 28.13
N ARG A 657 -3.94 -36.25 27.94
CA ARG A 657 -3.46 -37.61 27.62
C ARG A 657 -2.82 -37.69 26.24
N SER A 658 -3.42 -37.02 25.23
CA SER A 658 -2.88 -36.98 23.86
C SER A 658 -1.52 -36.29 23.76
N MET A 659 -1.23 -35.39 24.71
CA MET A 659 0.05 -34.68 24.81
C MET A 659 1.00 -35.33 25.84
N GLY A 660 0.62 -36.42 26.51
CA GLY A 660 1.45 -37.04 27.55
C GLY A 660 1.73 -36.12 28.76
N LEU A 661 0.85 -35.16 29.04
CA LEU A 661 1.02 -34.15 30.09
C LEU A 661 0.14 -34.41 31.31
N SER A 662 0.64 -34.06 32.50
CA SER A 662 -0.22 -33.98 33.70
C SER A 662 -1.13 -32.73 33.63
N LYS A 663 -2.31 -32.80 34.26
CA LYS A 663 -3.32 -31.72 34.23
C LYS A 663 -2.76 -30.37 34.71
N SER A 664 -1.98 -30.37 35.78
CA SER A 664 -1.34 -29.18 36.32
C SER A 664 -0.28 -28.60 35.38
N HIS A 665 0.49 -29.46 34.70
CA HIS A 665 1.53 -29.05 33.77
C HIS A 665 0.94 -28.49 32.46
N PHE A 666 -0.09 -29.13 31.93
CA PHE A 666 -0.86 -28.64 30.78
C PHE A 666 -1.44 -27.25 31.02
N HIS A 667 -2.11 -27.04 32.16
CA HIS A 667 -2.71 -25.74 32.48
C HIS A 667 -1.66 -24.63 32.63
N ARG A 668 -0.51 -24.96 33.22
CA ARG A 668 0.61 -24.02 33.35
C ARG A 668 1.14 -23.59 31.98
N ILE A 669 1.48 -24.55 31.12
CA ILE A 669 2.01 -24.27 29.77
C ILE A 669 0.98 -23.51 28.92
N TYR A 670 -0.28 -23.95 28.91
CA TYR A 670 -1.32 -23.31 28.10
C TYR A 670 -1.51 -21.83 28.48
N LYS A 671 -1.55 -21.53 29.78
CA LYS A 671 -1.69 -20.15 30.29
C LYS A 671 -0.47 -19.30 29.99
N GLU A 672 0.71 -19.90 30.03
CA GLU A 672 1.98 -19.24 29.70
C GLU A 672 2.09 -18.92 28.20
N LEU A 673 1.61 -19.81 27.31
CA LEU A 673 1.64 -19.61 25.86
C LEU A 673 0.58 -18.63 25.35
N PHE A 674 -0.63 -18.66 25.92
CA PHE A 674 -1.79 -17.96 25.32
C PHE A 674 -2.42 -16.90 26.23
N GLY A 675 -1.90 -16.69 27.43
CA GLY A 675 -2.43 -15.70 28.39
C GLY A 675 -3.82 -16.03 28.95
N THR A 676 -4.40 -17.18 28.58
CA THR A 676 -5.76 -17.61 28.95
C THR A 676 -5.78 -19.10 29.29
N SER A 677 -6.91 -19.64 29.75
CA SER A 677 -7.06 -21.08 30.00
C SER A 677 -7.67 -21.79 28.80
N CYS A 678 -7.33 -23.05 28.57
CA CYS A 678 -7.92 -23.86 27.50
C CYS A 678 -9.46 -23.93 27.61
N LYS A 679 -9.98 -23.98 28.83
CA LYS A 679 -11.42 -23.93 29.11
C LYS A 679 -12.06 -22.62 28.61
N GLU A 680 -11.34 -21.51 28.72
CA GLU A 680 -11.81 -20.19 28.27
C GLU A 680 -11.82 -20.09 26.74
N ASP A 681 -10.83 -20.63 26.05
CA ASP A 681 -10.81 -20.65 24.58
C ASP A 681 -11.92 -21.55 23.99
N ILE A 682 -12.24 -22.68 24.65
CA ILE A 682 -13.39 -23.52 24.29
C ILE A 682 -14.71 -22.72 24.44
N ILE A 683 -14.83 -21.90 25.48
CA ILE A 683 -16.02 -21.06 25.67
C ILE A 683 -16.07 -19.95 24.63
N SER A 684 -14.94 -19.27 24.38
CA SER A 684 -14.84 -18.16 23.43
C SER A 684 -15.15 -18.60 22.00
N SER A 685 -14.55 -19.68 21.52
CA SER A 685 -14.81 -20.24 20.17
C SER A 685 -16.29 -20.59 19.96
N ARG A 686 -16.94 -21.20 20.96
CA ARG A 686 -18.38 -21.50 20.93
C ARG A 686 -19.22 -20.23 20.89
N LEU A 687 -18.88 -19.21 21.67
CA LEU A 687 -19.61 -17.94 21.67
C LEU A 687 -19.46 -17.17 20.36
N GLU A 688 -18.31 -17.24 19.69
CA GLU A 688 -18.11 -16.64 18.36
C GLU A 688 -18.97 -17.35 17.30
N LYS A 689 -19.02 -18.69 17.30
CA LYS A 689 -19.93 -19.45 16.44
C LYS A 689 -21.40 -19.14 16.73
N VAL A 690 -21.78 -19.02 18.00
CA VAL A 690 -23.14 -18.60 18.38
C VAL A 690 -23.48 -17.23 17.83
N LYS A 691 -22.59 -16.23 17.99
CA LYS A 691 -22.83 -14.87 17.45
C LYS A 691 -23.02 -14.93 15.94
N TRP A 692 -22.16 -15.68 15.24
CA TRP A 692 -22.28 -15.87 13.80
C TRP A 692 -23.61 -16.52 13.40
N LEU A 693 -24.05 -17.58 14.09
CA LEU A 693 -25.33 -18.26 13.81
C LEU A 693 -26.54 -17.38 14.16
N LEU A 694 -26.45 -16.58 15.22
CA LEU A 694 -27.50 -15.62 15.59
C LEU A 694 -27.66 -14.52 14.54
N ASP A 695 -26.55 -14.12 13.92
CA ASP A 695 -26.49 -13.05 12.91
C ASP A 695 -26.86 -13.52 11.50
N ASN A 696 -26.49 -14.75 11.13
CA ASN A 696 -26.53 -15.21 9.73
C ASN A 696 -27.55 -16.32 9.47
N THR A 697 -28.27 -16.80 10.49
CA THR A 697 -29.26 -17.88 10.31
C THR A 697 -30.55 -17.59 11.06
N SER A 698 -31.64 -18.20 10.59
CA SER A 698 -32.94 -18.21 11.26
C SER A 698 -33.10 -19.35 12.28
N LEU A 699 -32.02 -20.10 12.57
CA LEU A 699 -32.06 -21.27 13.46
C LEU A 699 -32.56 -20.89 14.86
N THR A 700 -33.31 -21.80 15.50
CA THR A 700 -33.82 -21.59 16.86
C THR A 700 -32.66 -21.53 17.87
N VAL A 701 -32.88 -20.87 19.02
CA VAL A 701 -31.88 -20.77 20.10
C VAL A 701 -31.43 -22.16 20.57
N ALA A 702 -32.34 -23.14 20.61
CA ALA A 702 -32.03 -24.52 20.93
C ALA A 702 -31.13 -25.17 19.87
N LYS A 703 -31.42 -24.96 18.57
CA LYS A 703 -30.60 -25.49 17.48
C LYS A 703 -29.22 -24.84 17.43
N ILE A 704 -29.13 -23.53 17.71
CA ILE A 704 -27.83 -22.82 17.78
C ILE A 704 -26.98 -23.33 18.94
N ALA A 705 -27.59 -23.65 20.08
CA ALA A 705 -26.89 -24.25 21.20
C ALA A 705 -26.25 -25.58 20.79
N GLU A 706 -27.04 -26.44 20.14
CA GLU A 706 -26.59 -27.74 19.61
C GLU A 706 -25.45 -27.58 18.60
N GLU A 707 -25.63 -26.75 17.56
CA GLU A 707 -24.64 -26.51 16.50
C GLU A 707 -23.34 -25.87 17.02
N SER A 708 -23.38 -25.26 18.21
CA SER A 708 -22.22 -24.63 18.86
C SER A 708 -21.64 -25.48 20.00
N GLY A 709 -22.02 -26.75 20.11
CA GLY A 709 -21.41 -27.70 21.06
C GLY A 709 -21.94 -27.60 22.50
N TYR A 710 -23.14 -27.04 22.70
CA TYR A 710 -23.82 -27.05 24.00
C TYR A 710 -24.85 -28.17 24.09
N SER A 711 -24.70 -29.04 25.09
CA SER A 711 -25.66 -30.10 25.40
C SER A 711 -26.89 -29.60 26.19
N ASN A 712 -26.84 -28.38 26.72
CA ASN A 712 -27.92 -27.81 27.52
C ASN A 712 -28.18 -26.33 27.16
N THR A 713 -29.35 -26.08 26.60
CA THR A 713 -29.80 -24.74 26.14
C THR A 713 -29.86 -23.73 27.28
N SER A 714 -30.25 -24.13 28.49
CA SER A 714 -30.32 -23.23 29.65
C SER A 714 -28.94 -22.81 30.14
N HIS A 715 -27.95 -23.72 30.11
CA HIS A 715 -26.56 -23.41 30.42
C HIS A 715 -25.96 -22.47 29.36
N PHE A 716 -26.21 -22.76 28.08
CA PHE A 716 -25.85 -21.89 26.96
C PHE A 716 -26.37 -20.45 27.14
N ILE A 717 -27.68 -20.29 27.37
CA ILE A 717 -28.30 -18.96 27.52
C ILE A 717 -27.66 -18.18 28.66
N ARG A 718 -27.40 -18.85 29.80
CA ARG A 718 -26.75 -18.23 30.96
C ARG A 718 -25.32 -17.79 30.63
N GLN A 719 -24.53 -18.65 30.00
CA GLN A 719 -23.14 -18.35 29.65
C GLN A 719 -23.05 -17.23 28.60
N PHE A 720 -23.91 -17.26 27.58
CA PHE A 720 -23.99 -16.21 26.56
C PHE A 720 -24.40 -14.86 27.17
N SER A 721 -25.41 -14.86 28.04
CA SER A 721 -25.89 -13.64 28.71
C SER A 721 -24.83 -13.05 29.64
N SER A 722 -24.13 -13.89 30.40
CA SER A 722 -23.05 -13.46 31.30
C SER A 722 -21.88 -12.82 30.55
N ARG A 723 -21.62 -13.21 29.30
CA ARG A 723 -20.47 -12.74 28.51
C ARG A 723 -20.80 -11.59 27.56
N THR A 724 -22.04 -11.50 27.10
CA THR A 724 -22.46 -10.49 26.11
C THR A 724 -23.38 -9.41 26.70
N GLY A 725 -23.85 -9.59 27.94
CA GLY A 725 -24.82 -8.71 28.59
C GLY A 725 -26.25 -8.86 28.05
N LEU A 726 -26.50 -9.74 27.08
CA LEU A 726 -27.80 -9.93 26.41
C LEU A 726 -28.15 -11.41 26.29
N THR A 727 -29.44 -11.75 26.35
CA THR A 727 -29.87 -13.11 25.99
C THR A 727 -29.69 -13.35 24.48
N PRO A 728 -29.49 -14.60 24.01
CA PRO A 728 -29.35 -14.88 22.58
C PRO A 728 -30.49 -14.32 21.71
N SER A 729 -31.73 -14.42 22.19
CA SER A 729 -32.91 -13.85 21.52
C SER A 729 -32.89 -12.32 21.50
N ALA A 730 -32.45 -11.68 22.60
CA ALA A 730 -32.31 -10.22 22.65
C ALA A 730 -31.17 -9.72 21.75
N TYR A 731 -30.07 -10.46 21.69
CA TYR A 731 -28.94 -10.20 20.80
C TYR A 731 -29.38 -10.21 19.34
N ARG A 732 -30.13 -11.25 18.92
CA ARG A 732 -30.69 -11.34 17.55
C ARG A 732 -31.67 -10.20 17.23
N ARG A 733 -32.58 -9.84 18.16
CA ARG A 733 -33.51 -8.70 17.95
C ARG A 733 -32.79 -7.36 17.82
N LYS A 734 -31.74 -7.13 18.61
CA LYS A 734 -30.98 -5.88 18.62
C LYS A 734 -30.27 -5.62 17.28
N LYS A 735 -29.83 -6.67 16.58
CA LYS A 735 -29.22 -6.55 15.25
C LYS A 735 -30.24 -6.50 14.11
N GLY A 736 -31.37 -7.22 14.22
CA GLY A 736 -32.47 -7.15 13.25
C GLY A 736 -33.16 -5.79 13.16
N GLN A 737 -33.04 -4.93 14.19
CA GLN A 737 -33.51 -3.54 14.17
C GLN A 737 -32.51 -2.54 13.53
N LYS A 738 -31.26 -2.92 13.29
CA LYS A 738 -30.26 -2.11 12.58
C LYS A 738 -30.24 -2.36 11.06
N GLY A 739 -31.09 -3.25 10.57
CA GLY A 739 -31.23 -3.61 9.15
C GLY A 739 -32.63 -3.33 8.58
N LYS A 740 -33.35 -2.35 9.14
CA LYS A 740 -34.50 -1.72 8.50
C LYS A 740 -34.22 -0.25 8.28
#